data_AF-A0AAW1B196-F1
#
_entry.id   AF-A0AAW1B196-F1
#
_cell.length_a   1.000
_cell.length_b   1.000
_cell.length_c   1.000
_cell.angle_alpha   90.00
_cell.angle_beta   90.00
_cell.angle_gamma   90.00
#
_symmetry.space_group_name_H-M   'P 1'
#
loop_
_entity.id
_entity.type
_entity.pdbx_description
1 polymer ?
#
loop_
_entity_poly.entity_id
_entity_poly.type
_entity_poly.pdbx_seq_one_letter_code
_entity_poly.pdbx_strand_id
1 'polypeptide(L)'
;MGYLLPKENRPMIHSLTDKHGLTSANVGTSLGSSCKRRGRSNMQELSLAMAENVVETPALGRPFQLGMLYDCRTDVLIPGVTLWDYSSLQKDLTIKPQPKTESIIIASDSIDDKASALDISGSLKASFLAGLVEVEGSAKYLHDTKKSKQQARVTVRYKTTTRYEQLTMNHLGIQKVSHPEVFEHGTATHVVTAILFGAQAFFVFDREVSSTEMIKNIEGNIHLAIKKEISIMGEAEAKLNKEEKENALKFSCTFHGDFSLEKNPVTFQDAMKVYETLPKMLGKDGEKAVPVRVWLYPLTKLNTRAAKMVREISLELVFDAEKILEELNEIQMQSNDLANDPIAETFPEIKEKIQQFKDLCKQHRQTFQKQLARVLPSIRGGGQEEGTLVDILTSINRSPFNSQRLRAFVDTKKREINFVKSFLTILNKIQIISSQNKLEEIVLDPQNGYVVSFIFTSLHEEEPFLLSLQDKLQERFLQESAKSTRSTPGVKKGKAWFEDQEKTHNTRQTAKSMKDFFTVNQSNEKVRFVVASLPDVETPGTSIYLYEDGSLVSKNFELPSKPLPLEITERRHNSIQLKFQPAEYGKAAISSYLVEYKIAGEEKWKTVRTEDAREMFLLKNLPSNTEYQFQYAACCKLGFSKSSDLSPPIKTFPTSPPEKLRTVTAASSVISVAWMNPSIIASGVVVKEYKVEYRMVEAGVGKDQWTGKRTGRKTEFYPIEGLKPQTAYRIRVSAVCDNGALGVPSEEVEVSTSLEEEDAGNVARQFLQGSSPVEDTHLLVFALPLEKVPSDASTSCLIYQLGKENPKVPNKVILMMGATWSGKTTLINGMINYILGVQWGDNFRFKLIHETTSRSEAGSRTSEVTVYVVHHQEGFRIPYSLTIIDTPGFGSRRDAEQDKLVEEQLREFFSAPGGIDHVNATCLVAQAFLAHSVHVQKCVFDSMLSLLGKDVKDNVQLLITFADVGTPPVLEALKEADLPCDRDKSGTPLHFKFNHLSLFTHRESGGSHNAAAEIYWKMSAESMKNFFDSLMLLETKRLTLTMEILKERLEMEAALRRPPSLKVEPVEPNSFQIRIDPVAIGKPSVSWYQVEYRIAGQNWKSLHTEGPKDQFTLEDVQLNLQFQFRCAAVTEFGLGQWSEEITCIYPRGRPAEVT
;
A
#
# COMPACT_ATOMS: atom_id res chain seq x y z
N MET A 1 -30.85 3.68 -3.67
CA MET A 1 -30.99 3.99 -5.12
C MET A 1 -31.60 2.74 -5.74
N GLY A 2 -32.90 2.62 -6.08
CA GLY A 2 -33.76 3.47 -6.93
C GLY A 2 -33.38 3.22 -8.40
N TYR A 3 -34.11 2.47 -9.23
CA TYR A 3 -35.30 2.87 -10.02
C TYR A 3 -35.93 1.62 -10.72
N LEU A 4 -37.23 1.30 -10.54
CA LEU A 4 -38.43 1.50 -11.39
C LEU A 4 -38.89 0.31 -12.29
N LEU A 5 -40.13 -0.15 -12.04
CA LEU A 5 -41.04 -0.91 -12.93
C LEU A 5 -41.98 0.08 -13.68
N PRO A 6 -42.73 -0.34 -14.73
CA PRO A 6 -44.17 -0.67 -14.54
C PRO A 6 -44.73 -1.80 -15.47
N LYS A 7 -45.55 -2.74 -14.93
CA LYS A 7 -47.03 -2.98 -15.08
C LYS A 7 -47.45 -3.72 -16.38
N GLU A 8 -48.28 -4.77 -16.39
CA GLU A 8 -49.68 -4.86 -15.87
C GLU A 8 -50.19 -6.30 -15.49
N ASN A 9 -50.86 -6.37 -14.32
CA ASN A 9 -52.14 -7.04 -13.91
C ASN A 9 -52.58 -8.43 -14.46
N ARG A 10 -52.65 -9.52 -13.66
CA ARG A 10 -53.61 -9.95 -12.56
C ARG A 10 -54.71 -10.92 -13.07
N PRO A 11 -55.22 -11.93 -12.29
CA PRO A 11 -55.48 -11.84 -10.84
C PRO A 11 -55.13 -13.05 -9.93
N MET A 12 -55.09 -12.71 -8.64
CA MET A 12 -55.31 -13.43 -7.36
C MET A 12 -55.23 -14.98 -7.25
N ILE A 13 -54.50 -15.46 -6.23
CA ILE A 13 -55.03 -16.04 -4.97
C ILE A 13 -53.90 -16.04 -3.92
N HIS A 14 -54.18 -15.59 -2.69
CA HIS A 14 -53.29 -15.67 -1.52
C HIS A 14 -53.86 -16.64 -0.49
N SER A 15 -52.97 -17.50 0.03
CA SER A 15 -52.90 -18.10 1.37
C SER A 15 -54.16 -18.67 2.05
N LEU A 16 -54.12 -19.96 2.41
CA LEU A 16 -53.95 -20.46 3.79
C LEU A 16 -54.22 -21.99 3.83
N THR A 17 -53.37 -22.69 4.59
CA THR A 17 -53.63 -23.93 5.34
C THR A 17 -54.80 -24.83 4.92
N ASP A 18 -54.52 -26.09 4.56
CA ASP A 18 -55.05 -27.19 5.38
C ASP A 18 -54.39 -28.56 5.13
N LYS A 19 -54.52 -29.36 6.19
CA LYS A 19 -54.29 -30.79 6.32
C LYS A 19 -54.63 -31.59 5.07
N HIS A 20 -53.79 -32.56 4.71
CA HIS A 20 -54.28 -33.87 4.25
C HIS A 20 -53.25 -34.97 4.53
N GLY A 21 -53.73 -36.03 5.18
CA GLY A 21 -52.99 -37.26 5.39
C GLY A 21 -52.73 -37.98 4.07
N LEU A 22 -51.58 -38.64 4.01
CA LEU A 22 -51.25 -39.61 2.98
C LEU A 22 -51.38 -41.00 3.61
N THR A 23 -52.53 -41.61 3.31
CA THR A 23 -52.83 -43.03 3.43
C THR A 23 -51.85 -43.85 2.59
N SER A 24 -51.10 -44.75 3.23
CA SER A 24 -50.43 -45.87 2.57
C SER A 24 -51.48 -46.89 2.13
N ALA A 25 -51.69 -46.99 0.83
CA ALA A 25 -52.57 -47.97 0.22
C ALA A 25 -51.96 -49.38 0.36
N ASN A 26 -52.63 -50.22 1.13
CA ASN A 26 -52.54 -51.68 1.05
C ASN A 26 -53.09 -52.14 -0.31
N VAL A 27 -52.27 -52.75 -1.15
CA VAL A 27 -52.72 -53.60 -2.25
C VAL A 27 -52.43 -55.05 -1.87
N GLY A 28 -53.36 -55.62 -1.11
CA GLY A 28 -53.53 -57.07 -1.02
C GLY A 28 -54.58 -57.48 -2.04
N THR A 29 -54.15 -57.98 -3.21
CA THR A 29 -55.04 -58.60 -4.19
C THR A 29 -55.28 -60.05 -3.82
N SER A 30 -56.43 -60.32 -3.19
CA SER A 30 -57.03 -61.65 -3.15
C SER A 30 -57.69 -61.93 -4.52
N LEU A 31 -57.05 -62.77 -5.34
CA LEU A 31 -57.71 -63.37 -6.50
C LEU A 31 -58.55 -64.56 -6.02
N GLY A 32 -59.85 -64.32 -5.85
CA GLY A 32 -60.84 -65.38 -5.71
C GLY A 32 -61.08 -66.06 -7.05
N SER A 33 -60.73 -67.34 -7.16
CA SER A 33 -61.22 -68.22 -8.23
C SER A 33 -62.43 -68.99 -7.72
N SER A 34 -63.59 -68.65 -8.29
CA SER A 34 -64.85 -69.36 -8.12
C SER A 34 -64.76 -70.75 -8.75
N CYS A 35 -64.85 -71.80 -7.94
CA CYS A 35 -65.24 -73.13 -8.42
C CYS A 35 -66.42 -73.69 -7.59
N LYS A 36 -67.38 -74.23 -8.33
CA LYS A 36 -68.77 -74.53 -7.97
C LYS A 36 -68.92 -75.38 -6.69
N ARG A 37 -69.85 -74.95 -5.82
CA ARG A 37 -70.45 -75.76 -4.75
C ARG A 37 -71.22 -76.94 -5.33
N ARG A 38 -70.86 -78.16 -4.95
CA ARG A 38 -71.79 -79.29 -4.79
C ARG A 38 -71.20 -80.35 -3.86
N GLY A 39 -71.88 -80.53 -2.72
CA GLY A 39 -71.92 -81.72 -1.85
C GLY A 39 -70.60 -82.30 -1.32
N ARG A 40 -70.29 -82.07 -0.04
CA ARG A 40 -69.44 -82.93 0.84
C ARG A 40 -69.55 -82.42 2.27
N SER A 41 -70.32 -83.12 3.10
CA SER A 41 -69.88 -84.11 4.10
C SER A 41 -69.18 -83.48 5.31
N ASN A 42 -69.61 -83.91 6.51
CA ASN A 42 -69.23 -83.42 7.84
C ASN A 42 -67.71 -83.43 8.18
N MET A 43 -66.81 -83.72 7.23
CA MET A 43 -65.34 -83.65 7.40
C MET A 43 -64.75 -82.25 7.19
N GLN A 44 -65.43 -81.33 6.47
CA GLN A 44 -64.88 -80.01 6.13
C GLN A 44 -65.08 -78.95 7.22
N GLU A 45 -66.11 -79.07 8.07
CA GLU A 45 -66.29 -78.20 9.25
C GLU A 45 -65.25 -78.49 10.35
N LEU A 46 -64.72 -79.72 10.40
CA LEU A 46 -63.76 -80.15 11.43
C LEU A 46 -62.31 -79.75 11.14
N SER A 47 -61.91 -79.54 9.87
CA SER A 47 -60.60 -78.97 9.54
C SER A 47 -60.49 -77.47 9.86
N LEU A 48 -61.63 -76.76 9.91
CA LEU A 48 -61.68 -75.36 10.32
C LEU A 48 -61.45 -75.19 11.83
N ALA A 49 -61.99 -76.10 12.65
CA ALA A 49 -61.88 -76.03 14.12
C ALA A 49 -60.44 -76.20 14.66
N MET A 50 -59.57 -76.89 13.92
CA MET A 50 -58.14 -77.00 14.26
C MET A 50 -57.32 -75.78 13.84
N ALA A 51 -57.82 -74.96 12.91
CA ALA A 51 -57.04 -73.88 12.30
C ALA A 51 -57.00 -72.59 13.14
N GLU A 52 -57.98 -72.34 14.02
CA GLU A 52 -58.14 -71.05 14.70
C GLU A 52 -57.16 -70.77 15.85
N ASN A 53 -56.33 -71.73 16.29
CA ASN A 53 -55.43 -71.56 17.45
C ASN A 53 -54.05 -72.22 17.30
N VAL A 54 -53.62 -72.53 16.07
CA VAL A 54 -52.34 -73.18 15.81
C VAL A 54 -51.29 -72.11 15.46
N VAL A 55 -50.14 -72.18 16.12
CA VAL A 55 -49.01 -71.29 15.83
C VAL A 55 -48.16 -71.92 14.73
N GLU A 56 -47.99 -71.19 13.63
CA GLU A 56 -47.09 -71.58 12.54
C GLU A 56 -45.71 -70.93 12.75
N THR A 57 -44.64 -71.70 12.60
CA THR A 57 -43.27 -71.20 12.78
C THR A 57 -42.27 -71.92 11.87
N PRO A 58 -41.23 -71.23 11.36
CA PRO A 58 -40.17 -71.89 10.59
C PRO A 58 -39.29 -72.78 11.48
N ALA A 59 -38.81 -73.88 10.90
CA ALA A 59 -37.96 -74.84 11.60
C ALA A 59 -36.56 -74.27 11.90
N LEU A 60 -36.03 -73.45 10.98
CA LEU A 60 -34.69 -72.82 11.06
C LEU A 60 -33.53 -73.82 11.22
N GLY A 61 -33.66 -74.99 10.59
CA GLY A 61 -32.67 -76.07 10.68
C GLY A 61 -32.76 -76.92 11.95
N ARG A 62 -33.62 -76.56 12.91
CA ARG A 62 -33.81 -77.33 14.14
C ARG A 62 -34.50 -78.69 13.84
N PRO A 63 -34.13 -79.78 14.54
CA PRO A 63 -34.58 -81.14 14.21
C PRO A 63 -36.00 -81.44 14.73
N PHE A 64 -37.01 -80.85 14.10
CA PHE A 64 -38.41 -81.07 14.48
C PHE A 64 -38.93 -82.47 14.10
N GLN A 65 -39.70 -83.08 15.00
CA GLN A 65 -40.44 -84.31 14.77
C GLN A 65 -41.88 -84.17 15.30
N LEU A 66 -42.81 -84.93 14.74
CA LEU A 66 -44.20 -84.94 15.20
C LEU A 66 -44.28 -85.40 16.66
N GLY A 67 -45.11 -84.73 17.44
CA GLY A 67 -45.29 -85.02 18.87
C GLY A 67 -44.22 -84.44 19.80
N MET A 68 -43.17 -83.81 19.27
CA MET A 68 -42.19 -83.09 20.10
C MET A 68 -42.85 -81.89 20.80
N LEU A 69 -42.39 -81.64 22.02
CA LEU A 69 -42.83 -80.49 22.81
C LEU A 69 -42.02 -79.24 22.47
N TYR A 70 -42.69 -78.10 22.52
CA TYR A 70 -42.10 -76.79 22.24
C TYR A 70 -42.53 -75.77 23.29
N ASP A 71 -41.59 -74.96 23.76
CA ASP A 71 -41.90 -73.83 24.64
C ASP A 71 -41.81 -72.51 23.90
N CYS A 72 -42.96 -71.93 23.51
CA CYS A 72 -43.02 -70.62 22.88
C CYS A 72 -42.53 -69.47 23.79
N ARG A 73 -42.39 -69.67 25.11
CA ARG A 73 -41.83 -68.63 26.00
C ARG A 73 -40.35 -68.40 25.71
N THR A 74 -39.59 -69.48 25.56
CA THR A 74 -38.15 -69.48 25.32
C THR A 74 -37.76 -69.77 23.87
N ASP A 75 -38.72 -70.19 23.02
CA ASP A 75 -38.52 -70.69 21.65
C ASP A 75 -37.59 -71.91 21.55
N VAL A 76 -37.62 -72.76 22.59
CA VAL A 76 -36.82 -73.98 22.69
C VAL A 76 -37.66 -75.21 22.35
N LEU A 77 -37.09 -76.06 21.49
CA LEU A 77 -37.58 -77.40 21.20
C LEU A 77 -37.09 -78.36 22.29
N ILE A 78 -37.97 -79.21 22.83
CA ILE A 78 -37.64 -80.14 23.90
C ILE A 78 -37.53 -81.56 23.32
N PRO A 79 -36.32 -82.05 23.03
CA PRO A 79 -36.14 -83.38 22.46
C PRO A 79 -36.42 -84.46 23.51
N GLY A 80 -36.90 -85.62 23.05
CA GLY A 80 -37.02 -86.84 23.86
C GLY A 80 -38.22 -86.92 24.81
N VAL A 81 -39.00 -85.84 24.96
CA VAL A 81 -40.25 -85.84 25.74
C VAL A 81 -41.42 -85.65 24.78
N THR A 82 -42.31 -86.65 24.69
CA THR A 82 -43.50 -86.64 23.82
C THR A 82 -44.76 -86.97 24.64
N LEU A 83 -45.91 -86.50 24.17
CA LEU A 83 -47.21 -86.84 24.78
C LEU A 83 -47.65 -88.28 24.47
N TRP A 84 -47.08 -88.87 23.42
CA TRP A 84 -47.49 -90.16 22.87
C TRP A 84 -46.28 -91.07 22.69
N ASP A 85 -46.49 -92.38 22.84
CA ASP A 85 -45.50 -93.38 22.47
C ASP A 85 -45.16 -93.29 20.97
N TYR A 86 -43.91 -93.59 20.62
CA TYR A 86 -43.44 -93.56 19.23
C TYR A 86 -44.31 -94.42 18.29
N SER A 87 -44.72 -95.62 18.74
CA SER A 87 -45.58 -96.51 17.96
C SER A 87 -46.98 -95.94 17.70
N SER A 88 -47.45 -95.04 18.57
CA SER A 88 -48.75 -94.38 18.44
C SER A 88 -48.65 -93.21 17.45
N LEU A 89 -47.56 -92.45 17.49
CA LEU A 89 -47.31 -91.33 16.56
C LEU A 89 -47.18 -91.74 15.09
N GLN A 90 -46.78 -92.99 14.82
CA GLN A 90 -46.65 -93.49 13.44
C GLN A 90 -47.98 -94.00 12.84
N LYS A 91 -49.02 -94.22 13.64
CA LYS A 91 -50.32 -94.68 13.18
C LYS A 91 -51.21 -93.49 12.86
N ASP A 92 -52.14 -93.63 11.92
CA ASP A 92 -53.14 -92.61 11.58
C ASP A 92 -52.57 -91.21 11.25
N LEU A 93 -51.44 -91.14 10.55
CA LEU A 93 -50.86 -89.89 10.04
C LEU A 93 -51.52 -89.46 8.72
N THR A 94 -51.75 -88.15 8.55
CA THR A 94 -52.12 -87.58 7.25
C THR A 94 -50.86 -87.09 6.55
N ILE A 95 -50.47 -87.76 5.47
CA ILE A 95 -49.34 -87.37 4.61
C ILE A 95 -49.89 -86.87 3.28
N LYS A 96 -49.52 -85.64 2.89
CA LYS A 96 -49.93 -84.99 1.63
C LYS A 96 -48.70 -84.54 0.85
N PRO A 97 -48.53 -84.91 -0.43
CA PRO A 97 -47.49 -84.33 -1.26
C PRO A 97 -47.78 -82.82 -1.45
N GLN A 98 -46.75 -81.98 -1.26
CA GLN A 98 -46.79 -80.53 -1.47
C GLN A 98 -45.53 -80.03 -2.19
N PRO A 99 -45.27 -80.47 -3.44
CA PRO A 99 -44.14 -79.98 -4.21
C PRO A 99 -44.36 -78.53 -4.64
N LYS A 100 -43.48 -77.63 -4.18
CA LYS A 100 -43.47 -76.22 -4.62
C LYS A 100 -42.04 -75.71 -4.58
N THR A 101 -41.56 -75.13 -5.68
CA THR A 101 -40.23 -74.51 -5.75
C THR A 101 -40.36 -73.02 -6.04
N GLU A 102 -39.65 -72.21 -5.27
CA GLU A 102 -39.63 -70.75 -5.36
C GLU A 102 -38.20 -70.25 -5.26
N SER A 103 -37.89 -69.22 -6.04
CA SER A 103 -36.61 -68.53 -5.97
C SER A 103 -36.81 -67.03 -5.91
N ILE A 104 -36.12 -66.36 -4.99
CA ILE A 104 -36.16 -64.90 -4.83
C ILE A 104 -34.73 -64.35 -4.78
N ILE A 105 -34.57 -63.13 -5.30
CA ILE A 105 -33.31 -62.39 -5.25
C ILE A 105 -33.48 -61.24 -4.27
N ILE A 106 -32.59 -61.15 -3.29
CA ILE A 106 -32.62 -60.19 -2.19
C ILE A 106 -31.41 -59.28 -2.33
N ALA A 107 -31.66 -57.97 -2.50
CA ALA A 107 -30.62 -56.94 -2.63
C ALA A 107 -30.50 -56.09 -1.33
N SER A 108 -30.68 -56.74 -0.19
CA SER A 108 -30.58 -56.14 1.15
C SER A 108 -29.96 -57.15 2.13
N ASP A 109 -29.42 -56.64 3.23
CA ASP A 109 -28.78 -57.41 4.30
C ASP A 109 -29.34 -57.06 5.69
N SER A 110 -30.45 -56.31 5.75
CA SER A 110 -31.09 -55.92 7.02
C SER A 110 -31.58 -57.15 7.81
N ILE A 111 -31.76 -56.99 9.11
CA ILE A 111 -32.26 -58.11 9.92
C ILE A 111 -33.70 -58.46 9.51
N ASP A 112 -34.53 -57.45 9.22
CA ASP A 112 -35.90 -57.63 8.76
C ASP A 112 -35.99 -58.39 7.43
N ASP A 113 -35.16 -58.03 6.45
CA ASP A 113 -35.18 -58.67 5.13
C ASP A 113 -34.76 -60.15 5.22
N LYS A 114 -33.79 -60.47 6.09
CA LYS A 114 -33.38 -61.85 6.35
C LYS A 114 -34.45 -62.64 7.09
N ALA A 115 -35.08 -62.03 8.09
CA ALA A 115 -36.19 -62.62 8.82
C ALA A 115 -37.37 -62.90 7.87
N SER A 116 -37.70 -61.95 7.01
CA SER A 116 -38.75 -62.08 5.99
C SER A 116 -38.41 -63.17 4.96
N ALA A 117 -37.15 -63.27 4.53
CA ALA A 117 -36.71 -64.32 3.60
C ALA A 117 -36.84 -65.75 4.17
N LEU A 118 -36.84 -65.90 5.50
CA LEU A 118 -37.03 -67.16 6.23
C LEU A 118 -38.43 -67.29 6.83
N ASP A 119 -39.35 -66.38 6.50
CA ASP A 119 -40.72 -66.34 7.00
C ASP A 119 -40.82 -66.32 8.55
N ILE A 120 -39.92 -65.59 9.22
CA ILE A 120 -39.84 -65.48 10.68
C ILE A 120 -40.89 -64.49 11.19
N SER A 121 -41.73 -64.92 12.13
CA SER A 121 -42.73 -64.05 12.77
C SER A 121 -42.10 -63.02 13.71
N GLY A 122 -42.82 -61.95 14.06
CA GLY A 122 -42.32 -60.93 14.99
C GLY A 122 -41.93 -61.49 16.36
N SER A 123 -42.68 -62.46 16.89
CA SER A 123 -42.35 -63.13 18.15
C SER A 123 -41.05 -63.94 18.03
N LEU A 124 -40.89 -64.77 16.99
CA LEU A 124 -39.66 -65.54 16.79
C LEU A 124 -38.46 -64.63 16.50
N LYS A 125 -38.68 -63.51 15.79
CA LYS A 125 -37.66 -62.47 15.55
C LYS A 125 -37.14 -61.92 16.88
N ALA A 126 -38.01 -61.59 17.84
CA ALA A 126 -37.59 -61.14 19.17
C ALA A 126 -36.64 -62.15 19.86
N SER A 127 -36.95 -63.43 19.77
CA SER A 127 -36.13 -64.51 20.34
C SER A 127 -34.80 -64.67 19.62
N PHE A 128 -34.79 -64.53 18.30
CA PHE A 128 -33.57 -64.52 17.50
C PHE A 128 -32.67 -63.32 17.86
N LEU A 129 -33.24 -62.11 17.97
CA LEU A 129 -32.49 -60.90 18.38
C LEU A 129 -31.85 -61.08 19.76
N ALA A 130 -32.56 -61.75 20.68
CA ALA A 130 -32.08 -62.09 22.01
C ALA A 130 -31.03 -63.22 22.04
N GLY A 131 -30.87 -63.98 20.96
CA GLY A 131 -29.99 -65.15 20.92
C GLY A 131 -30.56 -66.38 21.64
N LEU A 132 -31.90 -66.48 21.76
CA LEU A 132 -32.60 -67.64 22.32
C LEU A 132 -32.82 -68.78 21.30
N VAL A 133 -32.70 -68.47 20.01
CA VAL A 133 -32.97 -69.41 18.91
C VAL A 133 -31.66 -69.84 18.28
N GLU A 134 -31.37 -71.13 18.33
CA GLU A 134 -30.28 -71.73 17.56
C GLU A 134 -30.73 -71.99 16.11
N VAL A 135 -29.83 -71.69 15.17
CA VAL A 135 -30.09 -71.80 13.73
C VAL A 135 -29.06 -72.69 13.06
N GLU A 136 -29.53 -73.58 12.20
CA GLU A 136 -28.69 -74.52 11.45
C GLU A 136 -29.04 -74.53 9.96
N GLY A 137 -28.23 -75.26 9.17
CA GLY A 137 -28.43 -75.38 7.73
C GLY A 137 -28.53 -74.04 7.02
N SER A 138 -29.59 -73.85 6.24
CA SER A 138 -29.92 -72.63 5.52
C SER A 138 -30.12 -71.41 6.42
N ALA A 139 -30.60 -71.60 7.66
CA ALA A 139 -30.89 -70.50 8.58
C ALA A 139 -29.63 -69.83 9.16
N LYS A 140 -28.43 -70.41 8.97
CA LYS A 140 -27.15 -69.74 9.27
C LYS A 140 -26.96 -68.43 8.51
N TYR A 141 -27.68 -68.24 7.39
CA TYR A 141 -27.78 -66.98 6.66
C TYR A 141 -28.14 -65.78 7.57
N LEU A 142 -28.95 -65.99 8.62
CA LEU A 142 -29.33 -64.93 9.57
C LEU A 142 -28.12 -64.30 10.30
N HIS A 143 -27.06 -65.08 10.51
CA HIS A 143 -25.83 -64.61 11.18
C HIS A 143 -24.78 -64.06 10.20
N ASP A 144 -24.93 -64.30 8.90
CA ASP A 144 -24.01 -63.79 7.89
C ASP A 144 -24.34 -62.33 7.57
N THR A 145 -23.60 -61.38 8.15
CA THR A 145 -23.76 -59.94 7.91
C THR A 145 -22.60 -59.35 7.10
N LYS A 146 -22.87 -58.30 6.33
CA LYS A 146 -21.83 -57.47 5.69
C LYS A 146 -20.76 -57.07 6.71
N LYS A 147 -19.49 -57.10 6.29
CA LYS A 147 -18.34 -56.74 7.15
C LYS A 147 -17.86 -55.30 6.94
N SER A 148 -18.25 -54.69 5.82
CA SER A 148 -17.81 -53.38 5.36
C SER A 148 -19.00 -52.61 4.75
N LYS A 149 -19.00 -51.27 4.85
CA LYS A 149 -19.95 -50.45 4.10
C LYS A 149 -19.60 -50.35 2.61
N GLN A 150 -18.36 -50.69 2.25
CA GLN A 150 -17.85 -50.74 0.88
C GLN A 150 -18.05 -52.14 0.25
N GLN A 151 -19.04 -52.90 0.71
CA GLN A 151 -19.35 -54.23 0.21
C GLN A 151 -20.71 -54.25 -0.51
N ALA A 152 -20.70 -54.61 -1.79
CA ALA A 152 -21.91 -54.93 -2.55
C ALA A 152 -22.34 -56.37 -2.25
N ARG A 153 -23.62 -56.58 -1.96
CA ARG A 153 -24.17 -57.92 -1.66
C ARG A 153 -25.49 -58.14 -2.36
N VAL A 154 -25.63 -59.30 -3.01
CA VAL A 154 -26.91 -59.81 -3.51
C VAL A 154 -27.04 -61.27 -3.12
N THR A 155 -28.20 -61.65 -2.58
CA THR A 155 -28.46 -63.01 -2.13
C THR A 155 -29.53 -63.66 -2.97
N VAL A 156 -29.34 -64.92 -3.36
CA VAL A 156 -30.37 -65.75 -3.99
C VAL A 156 -30.87 -66.75 -2.99
N ARG A 157 -32.18 -66.74 -2.71
CA ARG A 157 -32.84 -67.79 -1.93
C ARG A 157 -33.50 -68.76 -2.89
N TYR A 158 -33.17 -70.04 -2.74
CA TYR A 158 -33.89 -71.18 -3.28
C TYR A 158 -34.69 -71.84 -2.15
N LYS A 159 -35.98 -72.09 -2.37
CA LYS A 159 -36.85 -72.81 -1.43
C LYS A 159 -37.63 -73.86 -2.21
N THR A 160 -37.65 -75.08 -1.72
CA THR A 160 -38.51 -76.12 -2.26
C THR A 160 -39.15 -76.93 -1.15
N THR A 161 -40.42 -77.27 -1.30
CA THR A 161 -41.21 -78.10 -0.37
C THR A 161 -41.51 -79.44 -1.03
N THR A 162 -41.68 -80.50 -0.25
CA THR A 162 -41.88 -81.87 -0.77
C THR A 162 -43.18 -82.48 -0.26
N ARG A 163 -43.33 -82.62 1.06
CA ARG A 163 -44.48 -83.27 1.69
C ARG A 163 -44.88 -82.60 3.00
N TYR A 164 -46.16 -82.73 3.33
CA TYR A 164 -46.78 -82.25 4.56
C TYR A 164 -47.27 -83.44 5.37
N GLU A 165 -46.85 -83.52 6.64
CA GLU A 165 -47.22 -84.59 7.57
C GLU A 165 -47.98 -83.99 8.77
N GLN A 166 -49.10 -84.57 9.16
CA GLN A 166 -49.97 -84.04 10.21
C GLN A 166 -50.60 -85.15 11.08
N LEU A 167 -50.64 -84.92 12.39
CA LEU A 167 -51.40 -85.74 13.35
C LEU A 167 -52.91 -85.60 13.13
N THR A 168 -53.63 -86.71 13.15
CA THR A 168 -55.10 -86.73 13.06
C THR A 168 -55.78 -86.52 14.41
N MET A 169 -57.10 -86.31 14.41
CA MET A 169 -57.94 -86.26 15.62
C MET A 169 -57.87 -87.54 16.48
N ASN A 170 -57.35 -88.65 15.94
CA ASN A 170 -57.07 -89.85 16.73
C ASN A 170 -55.97 -89.64 17.77
N HIS A 171 -55.16 -88.60 17.65
CA HIS A 171 -54.12 -88.24 18.61
C HIS A 171 -54.59 -87.17 19.61
N LEU A 172 -55.49 -86.28 19.20
CA LEU A 172 -55.71 -84.98 19.84
C LEU A 172 -56.85 -84.94 20.87
N GLY A 173 -56.93 -85.93 21.77
CA GLY A 173 -57.85 -85.92 22.92
C GLY A 173 -57.17 -86.39 24.21
N ILE A 174 -57.57 -85.85 25.38
CA ILE A 174 -56.95 -86.16 26.70
C ILE A 174 -56.85 -87.68 26.95
N GLN A 175 -57.89 -88.43 26.62
CA GLN A 175 -57.94 -89.88 26.86
C GLN A 175 -57.03 -90.69 25.91
N LYS A 176 -56.40 -90.03 24.94
CA LYS A 176 -55.55 -90.65 23.90
C LYS A 176 -54.08 -90.26 24.02
N VAL A 177 -53.69 -89.56 25.09
CA VAL A 177 -52.31 -89.18 25.44
C VAL A 177 -51.69 -90.31 26.25
N SER A 178 -50.51 -90.81 25.85
CA SER A 178 -49.78 -91.87 26.58
C SER A 178 -49.15 -91.36 27.88
N HIS A 179 -48.69 -90.10 27.88
CA HIS A 179 -47.92 -89.48 28.98
C HIS A 179 -48.56 -88.18 29.48
N PRO A 180 -49.69 -88.23 30.23
CA PRO A 180 -50.38 -87.05 30.72
C PRO A 180 -49.61 -86.26 31.79
N GLU A 181 -48.64 -86.87 32.49
CA GLU A 181 -47.79 -86.24 33.50
C GLU A 181 -47.00 -85.03 32.96
N VAL A 182 -46.72 -85.02 31.66
CA VAL A 182 -46.03 -83.93 30.96
C VAL A 182 -46.74 -82.58 31.15
N PHE A 183 -48.07 -82.57 31.28
CA PHE A 183 -48.85 -81.35 31.46
C PHE A 183 -48.55 -80.66 32.80
N GLU A 184 -48.08 -81.38 33.82
CA GLU A 184 -47.82 -80.86 35.16
C GLU A 184 -46.40 -80.30 35.32
N HIS A 185 -45.46 -80.67 34.45
CA HIS A 185 -44.06 -80.26 34.54
C HIS A 185 -43.82 -78.79 34.18
N GLY A 186 -44.76 -78.17 33.46
CA GLY A 186 -44.66 -76.77 33.02
C GLY A 186 -43.49 -76.47 32.07
N THR A 187 -42.88 -77.51 31.49
CA THR A 187 -41.68 -77.44 30.63
C THR A 187 -41.99 -76.94 29.22
N ALA A 188 -43.19 -77.22 28.70
CA ALA A 188 -43.61 -76.83 27.35
C ALA A 188 -44.97 -76.14 27.34
N THR A 189 -45.23 -75.38 26.29
CA THR A 189 -46.53 -74.71 26.07
C THR A 189 -47.28 -75.27 24.88
N HIS A 190 -46.59 -75.87 23.92
CA HIS A 190 -47.15 -76.40 22.68
C HIS A 190 -46.58 -77.79 22.35
N VAL A 191 -47.25 -78.50 21.45
CA VAL A 191 -46.78 -79.74 20.83
C VAL A 191 -46.82 -79.63 19.31
N VAL A 192 -45.84 -80.25 18.63
CA VAL A 192 -45.73 -80.26 17.17
C VAL A 192 -46.77 -81.20 16.59
N THR A 193 -47.75 -80.66 15.86
CA THR A 193 -48.86 -81.46 15.28
C THR A 193 -48.78 -81.61 13.78
N ALA A 194 -48.03 -80.73 13.09
CA ALA A 194 -47.76 -80.91 11.66
C ALA A 194 -46.39 -80.35 11.27
N ILE A 195 -45.81 -80.91 10.22
CA ILE A 195 -44.52 -80.52 9.66
C ILE A 195 -44.62 -80.49 8.12
N LEU A 196 -44.10 -79.42 7.53
CA LEU A 196 -43.86 -79.31 6.09
C LEU A 196 -42.37 -79.56 5.83
N PHE A 197 -42.07 -80.64 5.12
CA PHE A 197 -40.73 -81.01 4.71
C PHE A 197 -40.34 -80.35 3.39
N GLY A 198 -39.06 -80.04 3.25
CA GLY A 198 -38.48 -79.40 2.08
C GLY A 198 -36.98 -79.18 2.24
N ALA A 199 -36.44 -78.21 1.53
CA ALA A 199 -35.08 -77.69 1.76
C ALA A 199 -34.96 -76.26 1.25
N GLN A 200 -34.04 -75.51 1.85
CA GLN A 200 -33.72 -74.16 1.46
C GLN A 200 -32.22 -73.99 1.23
N ALA A 201 -31.85 -73.01 0.40
CA ALA A 201 -30.47 -72.60 0.19
C ALA A 201 -30.39 -71.10 -0.08
N PHE A 202 -29.32 -70.48 0.43
CA PHE A 202 -28.95 -69.10 0.22
C PHE A 202 -27.57 -69.05 -0.43
N PHE A 203 -27.50 -68.38 -1.58
CA PHE A 203 -26.25 -68.05 -2.26
C PHE A 203 -26.00 -66.56 -2.06
N VAL A 204 -25.07 -66.23 -1.17
CA VAL A 204 -24.71 -64.86 -0.81
C VAL A 204 -23.53 -64.43 -1.69
N PHE A 205 -23.76 -63.50 -2.62
CA PHE A 205 -22.73 -62.98 -3.51
C PHE A 205 -22.17 -61.68 -2.97
N ASP A 206 -20.86 -61.66 -2.68
CA ASP A 206 -20.16 -60.51 -2.11
C ASP A 206 -19.01 -60.04 -3.00
N ARG A 207 -18.88 -58.71 -3.10
CA ARG A 207 -17.76 -58.03 -3.76
C ARG A 207 -17.38 -56.76 -3.00
N GLU A 208 -16.07 -56.56 -2.79
CA GLU A 208 -15.53 -55.29 -2.30
C GLU A 208 -15.58 -54.21 -3.41
N VAL A 209 -15.94 -53.00 -3.01
CA VAL A 209 -16.25 -51.88 -3.92
C VAL A 209 -15.28 -50.74 -3.67
N SER A 210 -14.67 -50.25 -4.74
CA SER A 210 -13.79 -49.08 -4.67
C SER A 210 -14.57 -47.79 -4.42
N SER A 211 -13.92 -46.76 -3.88
CA SER A 211 -14.56 -45.45 -3.63
C SER A 211 -15.05 -44.72 -4.90
N THR A 212 -14.62 -45.15 -6.09
CA THR A 212 -15.02 -44.57 -7.38
C THR A 212 -16.26 -45.21 -7.99
N GLU A 213 -16.68 -46.38 -7.48
CA GLU A 213 -17.84 -47.09 -7.98
C GLU A 213 -19.06 -46.89 -7.07
N MET A 214 -20.26 -46.91 -7.66
CA MET A 214 -21.51 -46.84 -6.89
C MET A 214 -22.01 -48.24 -6.56
N ILE A 215 -22.09 -48.57 -5.27
CA ILE A 215 -22.56 -49.87 -4.75
C ILE A 215 -23.91 -50.27 -5.38
N LYS A 216 -24.87 -49.34 -5.44
CA LYS A 216 -26.20 -49.59 -6.02
C LYS A 216 -26.15 -50.04 -7.49
N ASN A 217 -25.22 -49.49 -8.27
CA ASN A 217 -25.06 -49.89 -9.68
C ASN A 217 -24.49 -51.29 -9.79
N ILE A 218 -23.51 -51.63 -8.93
CA ILE A 218 -22.92 -52.96 -8.89
C ILE A 218 -23.98 -54.00 -8.46
N GLU A 219 -24.75 -53.70 -7.40
CA GLU A 219 -25.86 -54.56 -6.92
C GLU A 219 -26.95 -54.73 -7.99
N GLY A 220 -27.28 -53.66 -8.74
CA GLY A 220 -28.22 -53.74 -9.86
C GLY A 220 -27.73 -54.62 -11.01
N ASN A 221 -26.45 -54.51 -11.39
CA ASN A 221 -25.86 -55.29 -12.47
C ASN A 221 -25.82 -56.79 -12.14
N ILE A 222 -25.38 -57.16 -10.93
CA ILE A 222 -25.34 -58.57 -10.52
C ILE A 222 -26.74 -59.15 -10.33
N HIS A 223 -27.71 -58.36 -9.84
CA HIS A 223 -29.11 -58.78 -9.76
C HIS A 223 -29.66 -59.18 -11.13
N LEU A 224 -29.40 -58.36 -12.16
CA LEU A 224 -29.80 -58.66 -13.54
C LEU A 224 -29.11 -59.92 -14.07
N ALA A 225 -27.81 -60.10 -13.81
CA ALA A 225 -27.06 -61.27 -14.27
C ALA A 225 -27.60 -62.56 -13.65
N ILE A 226 -27.85 -62.57 -12.34
CA ILE A 226 -28.45 -63.70 -11.63
C ILE A 226 -29.85 -64.01 -12.18
N LYS A 227 -30.68 -62.98 -12.36
CA LYS A 227 -32.05 -63.15 -12.85
C LYS A 227 -32.06 -63.81 -14.23
N LYS A 228 -31.19 -63.37 -15.14
CA LYS A 228 -31.06 -63.96 -16.48
C LYS A 228 -30.63 -65.43 -16.42
N GLU A 229 -29.63 -65.80 -15.61
CA GLU A 229 -29.21 -67.20 -15.51
C GLU A 229 -30.26 -68.12 -14.89
N ILE A 230 -30.97 -67.66 -13.86
CA ILE A 230 -32.09 -68.44 -13.29
C ILE A 230 -33.23 -68.58 -14.31
N SER A 231 -33.52 -67.54 -15.10
CA SER A 231 -34.54 -67.60 -16.15
C SER A 231 -34.17 -68.53 -17.31
N ILE A 232 -32.91 -68.59 -17.73
CA ILE A 232 -32.42 -69.53 -18.77
C ILE A 232 -32.70 -70.99 -18.40
N MET A 233 -32.70 -71.32 -17.11
CA MET A 233 -33.03 -72.65 -16.61
C MET A 233 -34.53 -72.97 -16.61
N GLY A 234 -35.39 -71.95 -16.76
CA GLY A 234 -36.84 -72.04 -16.60
C GLY A 234 -37.65 -71.89 -17.89
N GLU A 235 -37.26 -71.02 -18.82
CA GLU A 235 -37.88 -70.83 -20.14
C GLU A 235 -37.00 -69.90 -21.02
N ALA A 236 -37.05 -70.07 -22.34
CA ALA A 236 -36.07 -69.52 -23.28
C ALA A 236 -36.12 -67.98 -23.40
N GLU A 237 -35.19 -67.26 -22.75
CA GLU A 237 -34.74 -65.92 -23.19
C GLU A 237 -33.37 -65.47 -22.63
N ALA A 238 -32.66 -64.70 -23.46
CA ALA A 238 -31.43 -63.88 -23.27
C ALA A 238 -30.23 -64.47 -22.49
N LYS A 239 -29.21 -64.93 -23.24
CA LYS A 239 -27.84 -65.21 -22.72
C LYS A 239 -27.20 -63.95 -22.13
N LEU A 240 -26.42 -64.11 -21.05
CA LEU A 240 -25.59 -63.04 -20.48
C LEU A 240 -24.69 -62.41 -21.55
N ASN A 241 -24.63 -61.07 -21.58
CA ASN A 241 -23.67 -60.38 -22.42
C ASN A 241 -22.24 -60.49 -21.83
N LYS A 242 -21.22 -60.11 -22.62
CA LYS A 242 -19.81 -60.25 -22.21
C LYS A 242 -19.50 -59.47 -20.92
N GLU A 243 -20.02 -58.25 -20.80
CA GLU A 243 -19.78 -57.36 -19.66
C GLU A 243 -20.45 -57.86 -18.37
N GLU A 244 -21.69 -58.34 -18.45
CA GLU A 244 -22.43 -58.95 -17.34
C GLU A 244 -21.69 -60.17 -16.81
N LYS A 245 -21.15 -60.99 -17.71
CA LYS A 245 -20.35 -62.17 -17.36
C LYS A 245 -19.04 -61.79 -16.67
N GLU A 246 -18.30 -60.82 -17.20
CA GLU A 246 -17.06 -60.32 -16.59
C GLU A 246 -17.32 -59.67 -15.22
N ASN A 247 -18.43 -58.97 -15.05
CA ASN A 247 -18.81 -58.37 -13.77
C ASN A 247 -19.25 -59.41 -12.75
N ALA A 248 -19.98 -60.45 -13.16
CA ALA A 248 -20.39 -61.55 -12.28
C ALA A 248 -19.20 -62.35 -11.74
N LEU A 249 -18.14 -62.51 -12.53
CA LEU A 249 -16.91 -63.19 -12.11
C LEU A 249 -16.14 -62.48 -10.98
N LYS A 250 -16.43 -61.20 -10.71
CA LYS A 250 -15.81 -60.43 -9.62
C LYS A 250 -16.45 -60.70 -8.25
N PHE A 251 -17.53 -61.48 -8.19
CA PHE A 251 -18.21 -61.82 -6.95
C PHE A 251 -17.73 -63.15 -6.40
N SER A 252 -17.47 -63.16 -5.10
CA SER A 252 -17.36 -64.38 -4.30
C SER A 252 -18.75 -64.89 -3.91
N CYS A 253 -18.89 -66.18 -3.63
CA CYS A 253 -20.13 -66.78 -3.15
C CYS A 253 -19.92 -67.44 -1.78
N THR A 254 -20.85 -67.21 -0.86
CA THR A 254 -20.99 -67.97 0.38
C THR A 254 -22.32 -68.73 0.34
N PHE A 255 -22.28 -70.04 0.61
CA PHE A 255 -23.45 -70.91 0.58
C PHE A 255 -23.92 -71.28 1.99
N HIS A 256 -25.22 -71.08 2.24
CA HIS A 256 -25.91 -71.56 3.43
C HIS A 256 -27.13 -72.37 2.98
N GLY A 257 -27.15 -73.68 3.20
CA GLY A 257 -28.26 -74.50 2.72
C GLY A 257 -28.44 -75.80 3.49
N ASP A 258 -29.60 -76.42 3.30
CA ASP A 258 -29.99 -77.69 3.92
C ASP A 258 -29.52 -78.92 3.12
N PHE A 259 -28.65 -78.70 2.13
CA PHE A 259 -28.16 -79.72 1.21
C PHE A 259 -26.74 -80.15 1.60
N SER A 260 -26.49 -81.46 1.59
CA SER A 260 -25.14 -82.00 1.74
C SER A 260 -24.39 -81.91 0.42
N LEU A 261 -23.50 -80.92 0.30
CA LEU A 261 -22.62 -80.71 -0.85
C LEU A 261 -21.23 -81.32 -0.58
N GLU A 262 -20.58 -81.86 -1.61
CA GLU A 262 -19.17 -82.29 -1.52
C GLU A 262 -18.23 -81.09 -1.34
N LYS A 263 -18.54 -79.99 -2.04
CA LYS A 263 -17.82 -78.72 -1.96
C LYS A 263 -18.79 -77.56 -2.08
N ASN A 264 -18.67 -76.60 -1.17
CA ASN A 264 -19.47 -75.38 -1.23
C ASN A 264 -19.03 -74.49 -2.40
N PRO A 265 -19.97 -73.83 -3.10
CA PRO A 265 -19.64 -72.91 -4.18
C PRO A 265 -18.97 -71.67 -3.61
N VAL A 266 -17.86 -71.24 -4.24
CA VAL A 266 -17.10 -70.03 -3.84
C VAL A 266 -17.08 -68.97 -4.94
N THR A 267 -17.46 -69.34 -6.16
CA THR A 267 -17.55 -68.43 -7.31
C THR A 267 -18.97 -68.36 -7.85
N PHE A 268 -19.26 -67.32 -8.64
CA PHE A 268 -20.52 -67.18 -9.36
C PHE A 268 -20.86 -68.43 -10.21
N GLN A 269 -19.88 -68.97 -10.93
CA GLN A 269 -20.10 -70.13 -11.79
C GLN A 269 -20.37 -71.41 -11.01
N ASP A 270 -19.66 -71.63 -9.90
CA ASP A 270 -19.89 -72.78 -9.03
C ASP A 270 -21.30 -72.70 -8.43
N ALA A 271 -21.73 -71.50 -8.03
CA ALA A 271 -23.05 -71.28 -7.47
C ALA A 271 -24.16 -71.63 -8.46
N MET A 272 -24.05 -71.19 -9.72
CA MET A 272 -25.06 -71.52 -10.76
C MET A 272 -25.09 -73.02 -11.06
N LYS A 273 -23.94 -73.71 -11.10
CA LYS A 273 -23.88 -75.17 -11.26
C LYS A 273 -24.55 -75.91 -10.09
N VAL A 274 -24.25 -75.50 -8.86
CA VAL A 274 -24.88 -76.09 -7.67
C VAL A 274 -26.39 -75.86 -7.72
N TYR A 275 -26.83 -74.66 -8.06
CA TYR A 275 -28.24 -74.29 -8.19
C TYR A 275 -29.00 -75.19 -9.19
N GLU A 276 -28.41 -75.53 -10.34
CA GLU A 276 -28.97 -76.51 -11.31
C GLU A 276 -29.17 -77.91 -10.74
N THR A 277 -28.35 -78.32 -9.77
CA THR A 277 -28.39 -79.67 -9.19
C THR A 277 -29.32 -79.79 -7.98
N LEU A 278 -29.67 -78.68 -7.31
CA LEU A 278 -30.47 -78.69 -6.08
C LEU A 278 -31.80 -79.48 -6.19
N PRO A 279 -32.61 -79.36 -7.27
CA PRO A 279 -33.86 -80.12 -7.36
C PRO A 279 -33.65 -81.64 -7.34
N LYS A 280 -32.53 -82.13 -7.91
CA LYS A 280 -32.20 -83.56 -7.97
C LYS A 280 -31.68 -84.10 -6.64
N MET A 281 -31.16 -83.23 -5.77
CA MET A 281 -30.51 -83.60 -4.52
C MET A 281 -31.49 -84.06 -3.43
N LEU A 282 -32.79 -83.79 -3.56
CA LEU A 282 -33.80 -84.17 -2.57
C LEU A 282 -34.23 -85.65 -2.62
N GLY A 283 -33.86 -86.36 -3.68
CA GLY A 283 -34.36 -87.72 -3.96
C GLY A 283 -35.75 -87.70 -4.62
N LYS A 284 -36.16 -88.85 -5.17
CA LYS A 284 -37.40 -88.96 -5.96
C LYS A 284 -38.66 -88.61 -5.15
N ASP A 285 -38.67 -88.90 -3.85
CA ASP A 285 -39.79 -88.67 -2.94
C ASP A 285 -39.46 -87.69 -1.79
N GLY A 286 -38.38 -86.91 -1.93
CA GLY A 286 -37.94 -85.99 -0.87
C GLY A 286 -37.37 -86.70 0.36
N GLU A 287 -36.66 -87.81 0.17
CA GLU A 287 -36.05 -88.61 1.25
C GLU A 287 -35.05 -87.80 2.07
N LYS A 288 -34.36 -86.84 1.45
CA LYS A 288 -33.39 -85.94 2.11
C LYS A 288 -34.00 -84.60 2.53
N ALA A 289 -35.33 -84.46 2.47
CA ALA A 289 -36.00 -83.25 2.89
C ALA A 289 -35.95 -83.09 4.43
N VAL A 290 -35.70 -81.86 4.88
CA VAL A 290 -35.70 -81.47 6.29
C VAL A 290 -36.98 -80.71 6.64
N PRO A 291 -37.36 -80.59 7.92
CA PRO A 291 -38.43 -79.70 8.33
C PRO A 291 -38.14 -78.26 7.89
N VAL A 292 -39.08 -77.63 7.18
CA VAL A 292 -38.99 -76.21 6.76
C VAL A 292 -39.97 -75.36 7.56
N ARG A 293 -41.20 -75.85 7.76
CA ARG A 293 -42.22 -75.20 8.61
C ARG A 293 -42.91 -76.21 9.52
N VAL A 294 -43.34 -75.73 10.68
CA VAL A 294 -44.02 -76.55 11.69
C VAL A 294 -45.25 -75.83 12.25
N TRP A 295 -46.23 -76.63 12.66
CA TRP A 295 -47.48 -76.19 13.26
C TRP A 295 -47.54 -76.69 14.70
N LEU A 296 -47.67 -75.74 15.61
CA LEU A 296 -47.64 -75.95 17.05
C LEU A 296 -49.06 -75.81 17.62
N TYR A 297 -49.54 -76.87 18.26
CA TYR A 297 -50.84 -76.90 18.91
C TYR A 297 -50.70 -76.60 20.40
N PRO A 298 -51.47 -75.67 20.98
CA PRO A 298 -51.36 -75.32 22.39
C PRO A 298 -51.73 -76.49 23.31
N LEU A 299 -50.86 -76.80 24.27
CA LEU A 299 -51.12 -77.86 25.25
C LEU A 299 -52.35 -77.55 26.11
N THR A 300 -52.66 -76.27 26.32
CA THR A 300 -53.85 -75.82 27.08
C THR A 300 -55.18 -76.23 26.46
N LYS A 301 -55.21 -76.46 25.14
CA LYS A 301 -56.39 -76.98 24.44
C LYS A 301 -56.57 -78.48 24.66
N LEU A 302 -55.48 -79.19 24.95
CA LEU A 302 -55.54 -80.58 25.40
C LEU A 302 -55.88 -80.63 26.89
N ASN A 303 -55.13 -79.93 27.75
CA ASN A 303 -55.35 -79.92 29.20
C ASN A 303 -55.16 -78.51 29.76
N THR A 304 -56.18 -77.99 30.46
CA THR A 304 -56.17 -76.61 31.00
C THR A 304 -55.10 -76.36 32.06
N ARG A 305 -54.51 -77.40 32.66
CA ARG A 305 -53.40 -77.30 33.61
C ARG A 305 -52.03 -77.08 32.95
N ALA A 306 -51.92 -77.29 31.64
CA ALA A 306 -50.67 -77.13 30.93
C ALA A 306 -50.15 -75.68 30.99
N ALA A 307 -48.82 -75.51 30.93
CA ALA A 307 -48.22 -74.18 30.85
C ALA A 307 -48.68 -73.43 29.58
N LYS A 308 -48.78 -72.12 29.69
CA LYS A 308 -49.25 -71.24 28.61
C LYS A 308 -48.32 -70.04 28.42
N MET A 309 -48.33 -69.50 27.20
CA MET A 309 -47.88 -68.13 26.96
C MET A 309 -48.96 -67.17 27.48
N VAL A 310 -48.56 -66.23 28.32
CA VAL A 310 -49.44 -65.26 28.99
C VAL A 310 -49.48 -63.94 28.22
N ARG A 311 -48.35 -63.52 27.64
CA ARG A 311 -48.23 -62.26 26.91
C ARG A 311 -47.44 -62.46 25.62
N GLU A 312 -47.87 -61.80 24.55
CA GLU A 312 -47.03 -61.55 23.39
C GLU A 312 -46.23 -60.26 23.60
N ILE A 313 -45.12 -60.12 22.87
CA ILE A 313 -44.31 -58.91 22.91
C ILE A 313 -44.78 -57.98 21.79
N SER A 314 -45.06 -56.72 22.12
CA SER A 314 -45.43 -55.69 21.15
C SER A 314 -44.43 -55.61 19.99
N LEU A 315 -44.92 -55.57 18.76
CA LEU A 315 -44.09 -55.43 17.56
C LEU A 315 -43.26 -54.14 17.56
N GLU A 316 -43.74 -53.08 18.21
CA GLU A 316 -43.01 -51.82 18.38
C GLU A 316 -41.71 -52.04 19.19
N LEU A 317 -41.79 -52.81 20.28
CA LEU A 317 -40.63 -53.11 21.13
C LEU A 317 -39.63 -54.05 20.43
N VAL A 318 -40.13 -54.98 19.61
CA VAL A 318 -39.28 -55.84 18.77
C VAL A 318 -38.53 -54.99 17.75
N PHE A 319 -39.22 -54.06 17.10
CA PHE A 319 -38.62 -53.12 16.15
C PHE A 319 -37.58 -52.21 16.81
N ASP A 320 -37.83 -51.72 18.02
CA ASP A 320 -36.85 -50.90 18.76
C ASP A 320 -35.58 -51.71 19.12
N ALA A 321 -35.73 -52.96 19.55
CA ALA A 321 -34.59 -53.84 19.83
C ALA A 321 -33.79 -54.18 18.56
N GLU A 322 -34.50 -54.42 17.45
CA GLU A 322 -33.92 -54.64 16.13
C GLU A 322 -33.08 -53.44 15.69
N LYS A 323 -33.66 -52.24 15.75
CA LYS A 323 -33.01 -50.99 15.37
C LYS A 323 -31.70 -50.79 16.11
N ILE A 324 -31.65 -51.06 17.42
CA ILE A 324 -30.41 -50.97 18.21
C ILE A 324 -29.33 -51.91 17.66
N LEU A 325 -29.68 -53.17 17.36
CA LEU A 325 -28.73 -54.15 16.83
C LEU A 325 -28.27 -53.82 15.40
N GLU A 326 -29.16 -53.24 14.57
CA GLU A 326 -28.81 -52.76 13.24
C GLU A 326 -27.86 -51.56 13.29
N GLU A 327 -28.12 -50.58 14.17
CA GLU A 327 -27.23 -49.44 14.36
C GLU A 327 -25.84 -49.89 14.84
N LEU A 328 -25.77 -50.85 15.75
CA LEU A 328 -24.50 -51.43 16.20
C LEU A 328 -23.77 -52.18 15.07
N ASN A 329 -24.48 -52.90 14.20
CA ASN A 329 -23.91 -53.53 12.99
C ASN A 329 -23.32 -52.48 12.04
N GLU A 330 -24.05 -51.39 11.79
CA GLU A 330 -23.59 -50.29 10.95
C GLU A 330 -22.31 -49.64 11.49
N ILE A 331 -22.28 -49.35 12.79
CA ILE A 331 -21.11 -48.78 13.47
C ILE A 331 -19.92 -49.76 13.38
N GLN A 332 -20.15 -51.07 13.55
CA GLN A 332 -19.12 -52.08 13.42
C GLN A 332 -18.53 -52.12 12.00
N MET A 333 -19.37 -52.07 10.96
CA MET A 333 -18.91 -52.02 9.56
C MET A 333 -18.07 -50.77 9.27
N GLN A 334 -18.53 -49.60 9.69
CA GLN A 334 -17.78 -48.35 9.51
C GLN A 334 -16.45 -48.38 10.27
N SER A 335 -16.42 -48.97 11.46
CA SER A 335 -15.19 -49.11 12.25
C SER A 335 -14.22 -50.10 11.63
N ASN A 336 -14.71 -51.17 10.99
CA ASN A 336 -13.87 -52.07 10.19
C ASN A 336 -13.24 -51.33 9.01
N ASP A 337 -14.02 -50.52 8.29
CA ASP A 337 -13.51 -49.73 7.16
C ASP A 337 -12.42 -48.74 7.61
N LEU A 338 -12.59 -48.07 8.74
CA LEU A 338 -11.57 -47.18 9.30
C LEU A 338 -10.32 -47.93 9.80
N ALA A 339 -10.48 -49.11 10.41
CA ALA A 339 -9.35 -49.91 10.89
C ALA A 339 -8.49 -50.48 9.75
N ASN A 340 -9.08 -50.65 8.56
CA ASN A 340 -8.42 -51.09 7.34
C ASN A 340 -7.93 -49.92 6.47
N ASP A 341 -8.12 -48.66 6.90
CA ASP A 341 -7.59 -47.51 6.17
C ASP A 341 -6.03 -47.57 6.20
N PRO A 342 -5.34 -47.34 5.07
CA PRO A 342 -3.88 -47.39 5.01
C PRO A 342 -3.17 -46.50 6.04
N ILE A 343 -3.79 -45.39 6.45
CA ILE A 343 -3.24 -44.50 7.47
C ILE A 343 -3.30 -45.15 8.85
N ALA A 344 -4.41 -45.84 9.18
CA ALA A 344 -4.52 -46.59 10.42
C ALA A 344 -3.54 -47.78 10.44
N GLU A 345 -3.26 -48.40 9.29
CA GLU A 345 -2.21 -49.43 9.20
C GLU A 345 -0.79 -48.86 9.39
N THR A 346 -0.57 -47.62 8.95
CA THR A 346 0.71 -46.93 9.06
C THR A 346 0.99 -46.45 10.49
N PHE A 347 -0.05 -46.02 11.21
CA PHE A 347 0.01 -45.49 12.58
C PHE A 347 -0.80 -46.38 13.53
N PRO A 348 -0.15 -47.36 14.20
CA PRO A 348 -0.81 -48.35 15.06
C PRO A 348 -1.70 -47.75 16.15
N GLU A 349 -1.35 -46.57 16.67
CA GLU A 349 -2.07 -45.86 17.73
C GLU A 349 -3.52 -45.57 17.33
N ILE A 350 -3.74 -45.19 16.07
CA ILE A 350 -5.08 -44.93 15.52
C ILE A 350 -5.86 -46.25 15.44
N LYS A 351 -5.22 -47.30 14.94
CA LYS A 351 -5.82 -48.63 14.76
C LYS A 351 -6.19 -49.28 16.09
N GLU A 352 -5.35 -49.14 17.10
CA GLU A 352 -5.60 -49.65 18.46
C GLU A 352 -6.84 -48.99 19.09
N LYS A 353 -6.98 -47.66 18.99
CA LYS A 353 -8.17 -46.94 19.46
C LYS A 353 -9.46 -47.41 18.77
N ILE A 354 -9.40 -47.61 17.45
CA ILE A 354 -10.56 -48.13 16.68
C ILE A 354 -10.85 -49.59 17.08
N GLN A 355 -9.82 -50.40 17.31
CA GLN A 355 -9.99 -51.80 17.71
C GLN A 355 -10.59 -51.93 19.12
N GLN A 356 -10.10 -51.13 20.08
CA GLN A 356 -10.69 -51.04 21.42
C GLN A 356 -12.16 -50.63 21.36
N PHE A 357 -12.52 -49.64 20.54
CA PHE A 357 -13.91 -49.23 20.32
C PHE A 357 -14.78 -50.37 19.80
N LYS A 358 -14.30 -51.12 18.79
CA LYS A 358 -15.00 -52.28 18.22
C LYS A 358 -15.25 -53.35 19.28
N ASP A 359 -14.25 -53.66 20.10
CA ASP A 359 -14.35 -54.69 21.14
C ASP A 359 -15.36 -54.29 22.22
N LEU A 360 -15.38 -53.01 22.63
CA LEU A 360 -16.38 -52.46 23.54
C LEU A 360 -17.80 -52.52 22.96
N CYS A 361 -17.99 -52.20 21.67
CA CYS A 361 -19.28 -52.31 21.00
C CYS A 361 -19.76 -53.76 20.90
N LYS A 362 -18.85 -54.70 20.61
CA LYS A 362 -19.13 -56.14 20.58
C LYS A 362 -19.55 -56.66 21.96
N GLN A 363 -18.85 -56.25 23.01
CA GLN A 363 -19.20 -56.60 24.39
C GLN A 363 -20.56 -56.02 24.81
N HIS A 364 -20.85 -54.78 24.40
CA HIS A 364 -22.16 -54.17 24.63
C HIS A 364 -23.28 -54.92 23.93
N ARG A 365 -23.11 -55.29 22.66
CA ARG A 365 -24.07 -56.11 21.91
C ARG A 365 -24.39 -57.41 22.65
N GLN A 366 -23.37 -58.16 23.06
CA GLN A 366 -23.56 -59.41 23.80
C GLN A 366 -24.30 -59.19 25.13
N THR A 367 -23.98 -58.11 25.84
CA THR A 367 -24.65 -57.75 27.09
C THR A 367 -26.13 -57.43 26.85
N PHE A 368 -26.44 -56.67 25.80
CA PHE A 368 -27.81 -56.34 25.42
C PHE A 368 -28.61 -57.60 25.07
N GLN A 369 -28.05 -58.49 24.23
CA GLN A 369 -28.70 -59.76 23.87
C GLN A 369 -28.97 -60.63 25.10
N LYS A 370 -28.03 -60.75 26.04
CA LYS A 370 -28.24 -61.45 27.32
C LYS A 370 -29.37 -60.86 28.17
N GLN A 371 -29.51 -59.54 28.17
CA GLN A 371 -30.61 -58.86 28.89
C GLN A 371 -31.97 -59.18 28.25
N LEU A 372 -32.06 -59.16 26.92
CA LEU A 372 -33.26 -59.57 26.21
C LEU A 372 -33.60 -61.04 26.47
N ALA A 373 -32.60 -61.93 26.38
CA ALA A 373 -32.77 -63.37 26.62
C ALA A 373 -33.30 -63.69 28.02
N ARG A 374 -32.94 -62.87 29.02
CA ARG A 374 -33.45 -63.01 30.39
C ARG A 374 -34.89 -62.54 30.55
N VAL A 375 -35.26 -61.43 29.91
CA VAL A 375 -36.54 -60.74 30.15
C VAL A 375 -37.66 -61.28 29.27
N LEU A 376 -37.39 -61.63 28.00
CA LEU A 376 -38.42 -62.10 27.06
C LEU A 376 -39.19 -63.32 27.57
N PRO A 377 -38.55 -64.41 28.07
CA PRO A 377 -39.28 -65.56 28.60
C PRO A 377 -40.10 -65.23 29.84
N SER A 378 -39.62 -64.30 30.69
CA SER A 378 -40.31 -63.87 31.91
C SER A 378 -41.59 -63.09 31.56
N ILE A 379 -41.54 -62.17 30.59
CA ILE A 379 -42.72 -61.44 30.12
C ILE A 379 -43.73 -62.41 29.51
N ARG A 380 -43.28 -63.27 28.59
CA ARG A 380 -44.12 -64.27 27.90
C ARG A 380 -44.75 -65.26 28.87
N GLY A 381 -44.05 -65.63 29.94
CA GLY A 381 -44.54 -66.52 30.99
C GLY A 381 -45.41 -65.83 32.05
N GLY A 382 -45.55 -64.50 32.01
CA GLY A 382 -46.38 -63.73 32.93
C GLY A 382 -45.66 -63.17 34.16
N GLY A 383 -44.36 -63.47 34.36
CA GLY A 383 -43.56 -63.08 35.52
C GLY A 383 -43.10 -61.62 35.53
N GLN A 384 -43.06 -60.97 34.36
CA GLN A 384 -42.74 -59.54 34.21
C GLN A 384 -43.71 -58.85 33.25
N GLU A 385 -43.80 -57.53 33.35
CA GLU A 385 -44.50 -56.68 32.39
C GLU A 385 -43.55 -56.15 31.32
N GLU A 386 -44.11 -55.77 30.16
CA GLU A 386 -43.36 -55.20 29.03
C GLU A 386 -42.61 -53.92 29.39
N GLY A 387 -43.04 -53.18 30.42
CA GLY A 387 -42.33 -52.00 30.92
C GLY A 387 -40.85 -52.27 31.25
N THR A 388 -40.52 -53.49 31.69
CA THR A 388 -39.13 -53.90 31.94
C THR A 388 -38.26 -53.84 30.67
N LEU A 389 -38.84 -54.17 29.52
CA LEU A 389 -38.17 -54.09 28.22
C LEU A 389 -38.03 -52.63 27.76
N VAL A 390 -39.07 -51.81 27.98
CA VAL A 390 -39.01 -50.34 27.74
C VAL A 390 -37.87 -49.70 28.53
N ASP A 391 -37.69 -50.09 29.80
CA ASP A 391 -36.61 -49.59 30.65
C ASP A 391 -35.22 -49.95 30.11
N ILE A 392 -35.04 -51.20 29.64
CA ILE A 392 -33.78 -51.63 29.03
C ILE A 392 -33.47 -50.80 27.79
N LEU A 393 -34.43 -50.66 26.86
CA LEU A 393 -34.27 -49.90 25.62
C LEU A 393 -33.99 -48.41 25.91
N THR A 394 -34.73 -47.82 26.84
CA THR A 394 -34.55 -46.41 27.25
C THR A 394 -33.20 -46.19 27.94
N SER A 395 -32.70 -47.18 28.70
CA SER A 395 -31.40 -47.09 29.37
C SER A 395 -30.23 -46.97 28.38
N ILE A 396 -30.34 -47.60 27.20
CA ILE A 396 -29.32 -47.53 26.16
C ILE A 396 -29.26 -46.13 25.57
N ASN A 397 -30.42 -45.52 25.29
CA ASN A 397 -30.51 -44.16 24.77
C ASN A 397 -29.89 -43.12 25.71
N ARG A 398 -29.91 -43.35 27.02
CA ARG A 398 -29.27 -42.49 28.04
C ARG A 398 -27.80 -42.82 28.30
N SER A 399 -27.30 -43.93 27.77
CA SER A 399 -25.93 -44.40 28.00
C SER A 399 -24.93 -43.82 26.99
N PRO A 400 -23.61 -43.93 27.26
CA PRO A 400 -22.57 -43.65 26.28
C PRO A 400 -22.68 -44.47 24.98
N PHE A 401 -23.36 -45.63 25.01
CA PHE A 401 -23.60 -46.50 23.85
C PHE A 401 -24.77 -46.05 22.96
N ASN A 402 -25.36 -44.87 23.20
CA ASN A 402 -26.31 -44.29 22.25
C ASN A 402 -25.66 -44.13 20.86
N SER A 403 -26.39 -44.52 19.81
CA SER A 403 -25.88 -44.54 18.43
C SER A 403 -25.36 -43.20 17.92
N GLN A 404 -25.92 -42.07 18.35
CA GLN A 404 -25.41 -40.75 17.97
C GLN A 404 -23.98 -40.52 18.50
N ARG A 405 -23.68 -40.95 19.73
CA ARG A 405 -22.34 -40.79 20.34
C ARG A 405 -21.34 -41.74 19.69
N LEU A 406 -21.75 -42.98 19.43
CA LEU A 406 -20.92 -43.97 18.74
C LEU A 406 -20.57 -43.52 17.31
N ARG A 407 -21.55 -43.01 16.54
CA ARG A 407 -21.29 -42.41 15.21
C ARG A 407 -20.35 -41.21 15.29
N ALA A 408 -20.55 -40.33 16.27
CA ALA A 408 -19.68 -39.18 16.47
C ALA A 408 -18.22 -39.56 16.71
N PHE A 409 -17.95 -40.67 17.42
CA PHE A 409 -16.59 -41.20 17.58
C PHE A 409 -16.00 -41.68 16.24
N VAL A 410 -16.74 -42.49 15.49
CA VAL A 410 -16.34 -42.97 14.15
C VAL A 410 -16.04 -41.79 13.22
N ASP A 411 -16.90 -40.78 13.18
CA ASP A 411 -16.71 -39.58 12.36
C ASP A 411 -15.48 -38.77 12.79
N THR A 412 -15.22 -38.69 14.09
CA THR A 412 -14.05 -38.01 14.66
C THR A 412 -12.76 -38.72 14.25
N LYS A 413 -12.71 -40.06 14.34
CA LYS A 413 -11.56 -40.85 13.88
C LYS A 413 -11.35 -40.77 12.37
N LYS A 414 -12.43 -40.72 11.60
CA LYS A 414 -12.36 -40.47 10.14
C LYS A 414 -11.75 -39.10 9.84
N ARG A 415 -12.08 -38.05 10.60
CA ARG A 415 -11.48 -36.71 10.43
C ARG A 415 -10.00 -36.71 10.80
N GLU A 416 -9.60 -37.39 11.87
CA GLU A 416 -8.19 -37.54 12.28
C GLU A 416 -7.36 -38.24 11.18
N ILE A 417 -7.84 -39.37 10.65
CA ILE A 417 -7.20 -40.09 9.54
C ILE A 417 -7.03 -39.17 8.32
N ASN A 418 -8.07 -38.43 7.94
CA ASN A 418 -8.01 -37.52 6.80
C ASN A 418 -7.05 -36.34 7.04
N PHE A 419 -6.98 -35.84 8.28
CA PHE A 419 -6.01 -34.82 8.67
C PHE A 419 -4.59 -35.32 8.45
N VAL A 420 -4.22 -36.46 9.03
CA VAL A 420 -2.89 -37.08 8.86
C VAL A 420 -2.58 -37.33 7.39
N LYS A 421 -3.52 -37.91 6.64
CA LYS A 421 -3.40 -38.17 5.19
C LYS A 421 -3.06 -36.91 4.39
N SER A 422 -3.67 -35.77 4.74
CA SER A 422 -3.43 -34.50 4.05
C SER A 422 -1.98 -34.01 4.20
N PHE A 423 -1.35 -34.24 5.36
CA PHE A 423 0.05 -33.85 5.60
C PHE A 423 1.03 -34.87 5.02
N LEU A 424 0.72 -36.17 5.06
CA LEU A 424 1.53 -37.16 4.35
C LEU A 424 1.56 -36.92 2.84
N THR A 425 0.50 -36.34 2.27
CA THR A 425 0.48 -35.91 0.86
C THR A 425 1.49 -34.79 0.60
N ILE A 426 1.66 -33.85 1.53
CA ILE A 426 2.68 -32.78 1.46
C ILE A 426 4.08 -33.38 1.60
N LEU A 427 4.26 -34.27 2.57
CA LEU A 427 5.52 -34.93 2.91
C LEU A 427 5.83 -36.14 2.01
N ASN A 428 5.26 -36.18 0.79
CA ASN A 428 5.48 -37.29 -0.13
C ASN A 428 6.99 -37.50 -0.40
N LYS A 429 7.38 -38.75 -0.68
CA LYS A 429 8.78 -39.20 -0.85
C LYS A 429 9.65 -39.20 0.41
N ILE A 430 9.21 -38.61 1.52
CA ILE A 430 9.89 -38.76 2.81
C ILE A 430 9.48 -40.11 3.40
N GLN A 431 10.45 -40.83 3.97
CA GLN A 431 10.20 -42.15 4.55
C GLN A 431 9.30 -42.05 5.78
N ILE A 432 8.24 -42.85 5.83
CA ILE A 432 7.36 -42.96 6.99
C ILE A 432 7.80 -44.14 7.86
N ILE A 433 7.87 -43.92 9.17
CA ILE A 433 8.30 -44.86 10.19
C ILE A 433 7.10 -45.17 11.08
N SER A 434 6.77 -46.45 11.18
CA SER A 434 5.56 -46.95 11.84
C SER A 434 5.78 -47.37 13.29
N SER A 435 7.01 -47.28 13.83
CA SER A 435 7.31 -47.63 15.21
C SER A 435 8.50 -46.86 15.76
N GLN A 436 8.50 -46.66 17.07
CA GLN A 436 9.61 -46.00 17.78
C GLN A 436 10.95 -46.74 17.60
N ASN A 437 10.96 -48.07 17.71
CA ASN A 437 12.19 -48.87 17.56
C ASN A 437 12.87 -48.63 16.21
N LYS A 438 12.10 -48.53 15.12
CA LYS A 438 12.64 -48.29 13.79
C LYS A 438 13.17 -46.86 13.63
N LEU A 439 12.62 -45.90 14.36
CA LEU A 439 13.17 -44.55 14.42
C LEU A 439 14.51 -44.55 15.17
N GLU A 440 14.59 -45.24 16.30
CA GLU A 440 15.83 -45.40 17.07
C GLU A 440 16.94 -46.07 16.26
N GLU A 441 16.63 -47.11 15.49
CA GLU A 441 17.57 -47.74 14.53
C GLU A 441 18.13 -46.74 13.51
N ILE A 442 17.29 -45.87 12.95
CA ILE A 442 17.72 -44.85 11.98
C ILE A 442 18.56 -43.76 12.63
N VAL A 443 18.19 -43.35 13.85
CA VAL A 443 18.90 -42.33 14.63
C VAL A 443 20.29 -42.81 15.02
N LEU A 444 20.45 -44.08 15.39
CA LEU A 444 21.72 -44.66 15.83
C LEU A 444 22.63 -45.14 14.68
N ASP A 445 22.16 -45.09 13.44
CA ASP A 445 22.99 -45.45 12.28
C ASP A 445 24.12 -44.43 12.08
N PRO A 446 25.40 -44.84 12.17
CA PRO A 446 26.54 -43.94 12.08
C PRO A 446 26.72 -43.28 10.70
N GLN A 447 26.02 -43.74 9.66
CA GLN A 447 26.00 -43.05 8.35
C GLN A 447 25.20 -41.75 8.41
N ASN A 448 24.26 -41.62 9.35
CA ASN A 448 23.41 -40.45 9.51
C ASN A 448 24.05 -39.48 10.52
N GLY A 449 24.72 -38.43 10.04
CA GLY A 449 25.20 -37.36 10.91
C GLY A 449 24.07 -36.54 11.54
N TYR A 450 22.97 -36.37 10.79
CA TYR A 450 21.75 -35.72 11.28
C TYR A 450 20.51 -36.48 10.87
N VAL A 451 19.54 -36.58 11.79
CA VAL A 451 18.19 -37.09 11.48
C VAL A 451 17.17 -36.01 11.81
N VAL A 452 16.41 -35.61 10.78
CA VAL A 452 15.32 -34.64 10.88
C VAL A 452 14.01 -35.41 10.79
N SER A 453 13.25 -35.43 11.87
CA SER A 453 12.02 -36.22 11.98
C SER A 453 10.81 -35.31 12.12
N PHE A 454 9.85 -35.41 11.20
CA PHE A 454 8.53 -34.82 11.39
C PHE A 454 7.70 -35.77 12.25
N ILE A 455 7.37 -35.34 13.47
CA ILE A 455 6.68 -36.16 14.48
C ILE A 455 5.22 -35.69 14.62
N PHE A 456 4.28 -36.63 14.51
CA PHE A 456 2.92 -36.44 15.03
C PHE A 456 2.90 -36.74 16.52
N THR A 457 2.73 -35.71 17.35
CA THR A 457 2.88 -35.82 18.81
C THR A 457 1.59 -36.16 19.54
N SER A 458 0.45 -35.83 18.95
CA SER A 458 -0.87 -35.99 19.56
C SER A 458 -1.63 -37.26 19.16
N LEU A 459 -1.10 -38.12 18.28
CA LEU A 459 -1.79 -39.36 17.90
C LEU A 459 -1.97 -40.33 19.07
N HIS A 460 -1.08 -40.26 20.06
CA HIS A 460 -1.09 -41.08 21.27
C HIS A 460 -2.00 -40.52 22.39
N GLU A 461 -2.64 -39.35 22.21
CA GLU A 461 -3.51 -38.77 23.25
C GLU A 461 -4.60 -39.77 23.67
N GLU A 462 -4.85 -39.91 24.97
CA GLU A 462 -5.91 -40.81 25.47
C GLU A 462 -7.28 -40.38 24.94
N GLU A 463 -8.19 -41.35 24.73
CA GLU A 463 -9.55 -41.10 24.24
C GLU A 463 -10.58 -41.16 25.39
N PRO A 464 -11.04 -40.03 25.94
CA PRO A 464 -11.93 -40.04 27.10
C PRO A 464 -13.27 -40.74 26.83
N PHE A 465 -13.71 -40.74 25.57
CA PHE A 465 -14.94 -41.43 25.18
C PHE A 465 -14.82 -42.96 25.34
N LEU A 466 -13.67 -43.56 25.03
CA LEU A 466 -13.45 -45.00 25.19
C LEU A 466 -13.49 -45.41 26.67
N LEU A 467 -12.90 -44.59 27.55
CA LEU A 467 -12.99 -44.77 29.00
C LEU A 467 -14.45 -44.75 29.47
N SER A 468 -15.26 -43.80 28.97
CA SER A 468 -16.69 -43.73 29.34
C SER A 468 -17.51 -44.96 28.91
N LEU A 469 -17.15 -45.60 27.79
CA LEU A 469 -17.77 -46.84 27.33
C LEU A 469 -17.36 -48.02 28.22
N GLN A 470 -16.07 -48.09 28.55
CA GLN A 470 -15.51 -49.11 29.44
C GLN A 470 -16.12 -49.03 30.85
N ASP A 471 -16.19 -47.83 31.43
CA ASP A 471 -16.81 -47.58 32.73
C ASP A 471 -18.27 -48.05 32.74
N LYS A 472 -19.03 -47.75 31.69
CA LYS A 472 -20.44 -48.17 31.59
C LYS A 472 -20.62 -49.69 31.56
N LEU A 473 -19.68 -50.42 30.93
CA LEU A 473 -19.69 -51.89 30.93
C LEU A 473 -19.26 -52.45 32.29
N GLN A 474 -18.32 -51.81 32.98
CA GLN A 474 -17.82 -52.22 34.30
C GLN A 474 -18.77 -51.88 35.47
N GLU A 475 -19.47 -50.74 35.43
CA GLU A 475 -20.49 -50.37 36.42
C GLU A 475 -21.54 -51.47 36.62
N ARG A 476 -21.84 -52.24 35.56
CA ARG A 476 -22.78 -53.36 35.62
C ARG A 476 -22.23 -54.59 36.32
N PHE A 477 -20.91 -54.80 36.34
CA PHE A 477 -20.28 -55.90 37.10
C PHE A 477 -20.27 -55.59 38.62
N LEU A 478 -20.15 -54.33 39.00
CA LEU A 478 -20.11 -53.91 40.41
C LEU A 478 -21.51 -53.75 41.04
N GLN A 479 -22.59 -53.79 40.27
CA GLN A 479 -23.95 -53.78 40.84
C GLN A 479 -24.37 -55.09 41.53
N GLU A 480 -23.55 -56.15 41.46
CA GLU A 480 -23.66 -57.33 42.36
C GLU A 480 -22.82 -57.19 43.65
N SER A 481 -22.02 -56.12 43.83
CA SER A 481 -21.36 -55.84 45.10
C SER A 481 -21.24 -54.33 45.38
N ALA A 482 -22.14 -53.85 46.23
CA ALA A 482 -22.11 -52.57 46.93
C ALA A 482 -22.13 -51.26 46.10
N LYS A 483 -23.14 -50.44 46.39
CA LYS A 483 -23.20 -49.01 46.06
C LYS A 483 -21.97 -48.30 46.64
N SER A 484 -21.10 -47.81 45.77
CA SER A 484 -20.10 -46.78 46.12
C SER A 484 -20.04 -45.75 45.00
N THR A 485 -20.31 -44.51 45.41
CA THR A 485 -20.25 -43.27 44.65
C THR A 485 -18.83 -43.04 44.13
N ARG A 486 -18.62 -43.14 42.81
CA ARG A 486 -17.52 -42.43 42.14
C ARG A 486 -18.13 -41.44 41.17
N SER A 487 -18.09 -40.17 41.56
CA SER A 487 -18.32 -39.04 40.67
C SER A 487 -17.26 -39.05 39.57
N THR A 488 -17.69 -39.15 38.31
CA THR A 488 -16.85 -38.97 37.14
C THR A 488 -16.21 -37.57 37.22
N PRO A 489 -14.89 -37.42 37.17
CA PRO A 489 -14.26 -36.11 37.09
C PRO A 489 -14.74 -35.43 35.80
N GLY A 490 -15.16 -34.17 35.89
CA GLY A 490 -15.56 -33.39 34.74
C GLY A 490 -14.40 -33.23 33.77
N VAL A 491 -14.35 -34.07 32.74
CA VAL A 491 -13.44 -33.91 31.61
C VAL A 491 -13.83 -32.61 30.90
N LYS A 492 -13.00 -31.57 31.03
CA LYS A 492 -13.16 -30.33 30.27
C LYS A 492 -13.18 -30.69 28.78
N LYS A 493 -14.25 -30.31 28.08
CA LYS A 493 -14.36 -30.42 26.61
C LYS A 493 -13.30 -29.54 25.93
N GLY A 494 -12.09 -30.05 25.78
CA GLY A 494 -11.14 -29.52 24.80
C GLY A 494 -11.58 -29.91 23.40
N LYS A 495 -11.33 -29.05 22.41
CA LYS A 495 -11.49 -29.40 20.99
C LYS A 495 -10.42 -30.44 20.62
N ALA A 496 -10.73 -31.38 19.73
CA ALA A 496 -9.75 -32.37 19.27
C ALA A 496 -8.53 -31.68 18.66
N TRP A 497 -7.32 -32.23 18.85
CA TRP A 497 -6.06 -31.57 18.48
C TRP A 497 -5.98 -31.21 16.98
N PHE A 498 -6.56 -32.05 16.11
CA PHE A 498 -6.63 -31.86 14.65
C PHE A 498 -7.79 -30.95 14.19
N GLU A 499 -8.62 -30.46 15.10
CA GLU A 499 -9.69 -29.49 14.81
C GLU A 499 -9.33 -28.07 15.29
N ASP A 500 -8.20 -27.92 15.98
CA ASP A 500 -7.64 -26.64 16.40
C ASP A 500 -7.02 -25.90 15.20
N GLN A 501 -7.46 -24.67 14.95
CA GLN A 501 -7.04 -23.90 13.78
C GLN A 501 -5.58 -23.46 13.85
N GLU A 502 -5.10 -23.12 15.05
CA GLU A 502 -3.73 -22.68 15.26
C GLU A 502 -2.77 -23.86 15.11
N LYS A 503 -3.09 -25.00 15.73
CA LYS A 503 -2.31 -26.25 15.55
C LYS A 503 -2.29 -26.67 14.08
N THR A 504 -3.43 -26.61 13.39
CA THR A 504 -3.51 -26.94 11.96
C THR A 504 -2.65 -26.03 11.10
N HIS A 505 -2.62 -24.72 11.40
CA HIS A 505 -1.77 -23.76 10.70
C HIS A 505 -0.28 -24.06 10.93
N ASN A 506 0.11 -24.28 12.18
CA ASN A 506 1.49 -24.60 12.58
C ASN A 506 1.95 -25.92 11.94
N THR A 507 1.12 -26.97 11.97
CA THR A 507 1.40 -28.25 11.30
C THR A 507 1.61 -28.06 9.80
N ARG A 508 0.80 -27.22 9.14
CA ARG A 508 0.94 -26.93 7.72
C ARG A 508 2.23 -26.18 7.40
N GLN A 509 2.59 -25.19 8.19
CA GLN A 509 3.84 -24.45 8.02
C GLN A 509 5.05 -25.36 8.22
N THR A 510 5.02 -26.17 9.28
CA THR A 510 6.06 -27.15 9.61
C THR A 510 6.24 -28.18 8.49
N ALA A 511 5.14 -28.77 8.01
CA ALA A 511 5.19 -29.78 6.94
C ALA A 511 5.67 -29.19 5.60
N LYS A 512 5.28 -27.96 5.27
CA LYS A 512 5.77 -27.24 4.08
C LYS A 512 7.26 -26.92 4.19
N SER A 513 7.69 -26.38 5.33
CA SER A 513 9.11 -26.07 5.58
C SER A 513 9.97 -27.34 5.47
N MET A 514 9.54 -28.44 6.10
CA MET A 514 10.18 -29.75 5.99
C MET A 514 10.26 -30.25 4.54
N LYS A 515 9.15 -30.18 3.79
CA LYS A 515 9.10 -30.61 2.39
C LYS A 515 10.03 -29.79 1.50
N ASP A 516 10.03 -28.48 1.66
CA ASP A 516 10.84 -27.57 0.87
C ASP A 516 12.32 -27.78 1.16
N PHE A 517 12.69 -27.92 2.43
CA PHE A 517 14.05 -28.19 2.86
C PHE A 517 14.53 -29.57 2.38
N PHE A 518 13.71 -30.61 2.52
CA PHE A 518 14.00 -31.95 1.99
C PHE A 518 14.29 -31.93 0.49
N THR A 519 13.49 -31.19 -0.29
CA THR A 519 13.63 -31.16 -1.77
C THR A 519 14.99 -30.61 -2.22
N VAL A 520 15.56 -29.69 -1.45
CA VAL A 520 16.84 -29.04 -1.78
C VAL A 520 18.03 -29.83 -1.24
N ASN A 521 17.85 -30.56 -0.14
CA ASN A 521 18.93 -31.27 0.56
C ASN A 521 18.89 -32.79 0.37
N GLN A 522 18.12 -33.31 -0.60
CA GLN A 522 17.99 -34.74 -0.85
C GLN A 522 19.33 -35.42 -1.22
N SER A 523 20.27 -34.68 -1.82
CA SER A 523 21.61 -35.18 -2.18
C SER A 523 22.60 -35.20 -1.02
N ASN A 524 22.24 -34.65 0.15
CA ASN A 524 23.11 -34.63 1.31
C ASN A 524 23.03 -35.98 2.05
N GLU A 525 23.99 -36.87 1.80
CA GLU A 525 24.03 -38.22 2.38
C GLU A 525 24.12 -38.23 3.91
N LYS A 526 24.59 -37.14 4.54
CA LYS A 526 24.69 -37.03 6.01
C LYS A 526 23.37 -36.70 6.70
N VAL A 527 22.33 -36.28 5.96
CA VAL A 527 21.07 -35.81 6.55
C VAL A 527 19.93 -36.73 6.13
N ARG A 528 19.32 -37.38 7.12
CA ARG A 528 18.17 -38.26 6.92
C ARG A 528 16.87 -37.55 7.30
N PHE A 529 15.85 -37.68 6.45
CA PHE A 529 14.51 -37.13 6.70
C PHE A 529 13.50 -38.26 6.89
N VAL A 530 12.72 -38.22 7.96
CA VAL A 530 11.69 -39.22 8.26
C VAL A 530 10.41 -38.58 8.82
N VAL A 531 9.30 -39.32 8.74
CA VAL A 531 8.02 -39.00 9.36
C VAL A 531 7.68 -40.10 10.36
N ALA A 532 7.33 -39.77 11.60
CA ALA A 532 6.97 -40.74 12.63
C ALA A 532 5.87 -40.21 13.56
N SER A 533 5.45 -41.05 14.51
CA SER A 533 4.58 -40.68 15.63
C SER A 533 5.30 -41.00 16.93
N LEU A 534 5.30 -40.07 17.88
CA LEU A 534 5.83 -40.26 19.23
C LEU A 534 5.02 -39.41 20.20
N PRO A 535 4.65 -39.88 21.39
CA PRO A 535 3.91 -39.09 22.35
C PRO A 535 4.77 -37.91 22.87
N ASP A 536 4.25 -36.69 22.79
CA ASP A 536 4.85 -35.53 23.46
C ASP A 536 3.78 -34.54 23.93
N VAL A 537 3.73 -34.33 25.25
CA VAL A 537 2.75 -33.46 25.91
C VAL A 537 3.20 -31.99 25.90
N GLU A 538 4.51 -31.73 25.80
CA GLU A 538 5.08 -30.37 25.80
C GLU A 538 4.87 -29.68 24.44
N THR A 539 4.90 -30.45 23.36
CA THR A 539 4.70 -29.95 21.99
C THR A 539 3.52 -30.64 21.29
N PRO A 540 2.26 -30.31 21.65
CA PRO A 540 1.09 -31.00 21.11
C PRO A 540 0.84 -30.69 19.62
N GLY A 541 0.32 -31.67 18.88
CA GLY A 541 0.03 -31.60 17.45
C GLY A 541 1.13 -32.25 16.62
N THR A 542 2.05 -31.44 16.11
CA THR A 542 3.19 -31.90 15.30
C THR A 542 4.42 -31.06 15.56
N SER A 543 5.60 -31.66 15.45
CA SER A 543 6.86 -30.95 15.60
C SER A 543 7.98 -31.56 14.75
N ILE A 544 9.10 -30.85 14.60
CA ILE A 544 10.32 -31.39 13.99
C ILE A 544 11.34 -31.67 15.07
N TYR A 545 11.76 -32.94 15.15
CA TYR A 545 12.82 -33.38 16.04
C TYR A 545 14.12 -33.42 15.25
N LEU A 546 15.18 -32.88 15.84
CA LEU A 546 16.52 -32.90 15.29
C LEU A 546 17.42 -33.76 16.18
N TYR A 547 17.98 -34.79 15.56
CA TYR A 547 19.03 -35.63 16.14
C TYR A 547 20.36 -35.31 15.45
N GLU A 548 21.44 -35.29 16.23
CA GLU A 548 22.82 -35.07 15.79
C GLU A 548 23.69 -36.17 16.40
N ASP A 549 24.39 -36.91 15.54
CA ASP A 549 25.25 -38.04 15.94
C ASP A 549 24.58 -38.99 16.95
N GLY A 550 23.33 -39.38 16.67
CA GLY A 550 22.53 -40.29 17.50
C GLY A 550 21.87 -39.68 18.74
N SER A 551 22.08 -38.40 19.03
CA SER A 551 21.53 -37.72 20.21
C SER A 551 20.43 -36.72 19.83
N LEU A 552 19.33 -36.68 20.59
CA LEU A 552 18.27 -35.69 20.39
C LEU A 552 18.73 -34.30 20.84
N VAL A 553 18.83 -33.35 19.91
CA VAL A 553 19.30 -31.98 20.16
C VAL A 553 18.14 -31.00 20.33
N SER A 554 17.05 -31.19 19.59
CA SER A 554 15.87 -30.33 19.70
C SER A 554 14.59 -31.10 19.38
N LYS A 555 13.53 -30.82 20.15
CA LYS A 555 12.17 -31.32 19.93
C LYS A 555 11.29 -30.36 19.14
N ASN A 556 11.74 -29.13 18.89
CA ASN A 556 10.98 -28.10 18.18
C ASN A 556 11.91 -27.32 17.26
N PHE A 557 12.57 -28.04 16.36
CA PHE A 557 13.55 -27.46 15.46
C PHE A 557 12.87 -26.80 14.26
N GLU A 558 13.04 -25.50 14.10
CA GLU A 558 12.52 -24.77 12.94
C GLU A 558 13.54 -24.75 11.80
N LEU A 559 13.24 -25.47 10.72
CA LEU A 559 14.05 -25.42 9.50
C LEU A 559 13.95 -24.04 8.83
N PRO A 560 15.07 -23.48 8.32
CA PRO A 560 15.06 -22.24 7.55
C PRO A 560 14.08 -22.32 6.38
N SER A 561 13.09 -21.44 6.37
CA SER A 561 12.08 -21.36 5.30
C SER A 561 12.62 -20.60 4.09
N LYS A 562 11.90 -20.70 2.95
CA LYS A 562 12.19 -19.90 1.75
C LYS A 562 12.23 -18.40 2.11
N PRO A 563 13.35 -17.69 1.89
CA PRO A 563 13.46 -16.27 2.20
C PRO A 563 12.59 -15.40 1.29
N LEU A 564 12.28 -14.18 1.75
CA LEU A 564 11.63 -13.14 0.93
C LEU A 564 12.62 -12.56 -0.08
N PRO A 565 12.15 -11.90 -1.17
CA PRO A 565 13.03 -11.22 -2.12
C PRO A 565 13.97 -10.25 -1.42
N LEU A 566 15.24 -10.22 -1.84
CA LEU A 566 16.22 -9.28 -1.30
C LEU A 566 15.94 -7.84 -1.75
N GLU A 567 16.38 -6.88 -0.95
CA GLU A 567 16.35 -5.45 -1.27
C GLU A 567 17.73 -4.98 -1.72
N ILE A 568 17.75 -4.04 -2.66
CA ILE A 568 18.97 -3.32 -3.04
C ILE A 568 19.03 -2.02 -2.26
N THR A 569 20.03 -1.88 -1.40
CA THR A 569 20.20 -0.70 -0.54
C THR A 569 21.14 0.33 -1.16
N GLU A 570 22.22 -0.13 -1.79
CA GLU A 570 23.17 0.70 -2.53
C GLU A 570 23.58 0.02 -3.84
N ARG A 571 23.79 0.83 -4.87
CA ARG A 571 24.23 0.38 -6.19
C ARG A 571 25.39 1.25 -6.67
N ARG A 572 26.48 0.63 -7.10
CA ARG A 572 27.64 1.31 -7.72
C ARG A 572 27.91 0.78 -9.12
N HIS A 573 29.00 1.23 -9.72
CA HIS A 573 29.45 0.77 -11.04
C HIS A 573 30.04 -0.65 -10.99
N ASN A 574 30.59 -1.07 -9.84
CA ASN A 574 31.26 -2.36 -9.68
C ASN A 574 30.77 -3.23 -8.51
N SER A 575 29.74 -2.76 -7.80
CA SER A 575 29.26 -3.42 -6.59
C SER A 575 27.80 -3.10 -6.33
N ILE A 576 27.12 -4.01 -5.64
CA ILE A 576 25.72 -3.90 -5.26
C ILE A 576 25.60 -4.38 -3.80
N GLN A 577 24.96 -3.56 -2.95
CA GLN A 577 24.69 -3.88 -1.56
C GLN A 577 23.31 -4.53 -1.45
N LEU A 578 23.31 -5.81 -1.08
CA LEU A 578 22.13 -6.64 -0.91
C LEU A 578 21.71 -6.62 0.57
N LYS A 579 20.42 -6.46 0.80
CA LYS A 579 19.78 -6.63 2.11
C LYS A 579 18.88 -7.86 2.05
N PHE A 580 19.25 -8.89 2.80
CA PHE A 580 18.49 -10.13 2.92
C PHE A 580 17.25 -9.92 3.80
N GLN A 581 16.21 -10.68 3.49
CA GLN A 581 14.94 -10.70 4.22
C GLN A 581 14.59 -12.16 4.56
N PRO A 582 15.26 -12.76 5.56
CA PRO A 582 14.95 -14.12 5.97
C PRO A 582 13.48 -14.22 6.42
N ALA A 583 12.85 -15.35 6.17
CA ALA A 583 11.53 -15.63 6.75
C ALA A 583 11.64 -15.76 8.28
N GLU A 584 10.62 -15.31 9.01
CA GLU A 584 10.61 -15.38 10.48
C GLU A 584 10.72 -16.83 11.00
N TYR A 585 9.99 -17.77 10.40
CA TYR A 585 10.06 -19.18 10.76
C TYR A 585 11.37 -19.83 10.33
N GLY A 586 12.12 -20.36 11.30
CA GLY A 586 13.46 -20.93 11.10
C GLY A 586 14.58 -19.90 11.02
N LYS A 587 14.32 -18.61 11.32
CA LYS A 587 15.34 -17.55 11.33
C LYS A 587 16.47 -17.83 12.33
N ALA A 588 16.12 -18.38 13.50
CA ALA A 588 17.08 -18.69 14.56
C ALA A 588 18.10 -19.78 14.17
N ALA A 589 17.78 -20.63 13.19
CA ALA A 589 18.67 -21.69 12.72
C ALA A 589 19.66 -21.21 11.65
N ILE A 590 19.54 -19.96 11.16
CA ILE A 590 20.36 -19.43 10.06
C ILE A 590 21.78 -19.13 10.55
N SER A 591 22.77 -19.72 9.90
CA SER A 591 24.20 -19.49 10.16
C SER A 591 24.86 -18.61 9.09
N SER A 592 24.37 -18.63 7.85
CA SER A 592 24.88 -17.85 6.72
C SER A 592 23.87 -17.80 5.57
N TYR A 593 24.19 -17.11 4.48
CA TYR A 593 23.39 -17.06 3.25
C TYR A 593 24.19 -17.53 2.04
N LEU A 594 23.52 -18.17 1.08
CA LEU A 594 24.06 -18.54 -0.22
C LEU A 594 23.45 -17.62 -1.28
N VAL A 595 24.23 -16.68 -1.80
CA VAL A 595 23.80 -15.74 -2.85
C VAL A 595 24.10 -16.34 -4.22
N GLU A 596 23.08 -16.41 -5.06
CA GLU A 596 23.19 -16.84 -6.44
C GLU A 596 22.84 -15.66 -7.36
N TYR A 597 23.70 -15.38 -8.33
CA TYR A 597 23.51 -14.27 -9.25
C TYR A 597 23.97 -14.60 -10.65
N LYS A 598 23.33 -13.98 -11.63
CA LYS A 598 23.65 -14.15 -13.05
C LYS A 598 23.44 -12.85 -13.82
N ILE A 599 24.10 -12.74 -14.97
CA ILE A 599 23.82 -11.65 -15.91
C ILE A 599 22.42 -11.90 -16.51
N ALA A 600 21.61 -10.85 -16.61
CA ALA A 600 20.26 -10.95 -17.16
C ALA A 600 20.30 -11.46 -18.61
N GLY A 601 19.54 -12.52 -18.90
CA GLY A 601 19.55 -13.20 -20.20
C GLY A 601 20.55 -14.35 -20.32
N GLU A 602 21.52 -14.47 -19.40
CA GLU A 602 22.39 -15.65 -19.32
C GLU A 602 21.73 -16.76 -18.48
N GLU A 603 22.12 -18.01 -18.75
CA GLU A 603 21.68 -19.17 -17.97
C GLU A 603 22.65 -19.53 -16.83
N LYS A 604 23.90 -19.08 -16.90
CA LYS A 604 24.97 -19.46 -15.98
C LYS A 604 24.89 -18.69 -14.66
N TRP A 605 24.69 -19.41 -13.56
CA TRP A 605 24.72 -18.87 -12.21
C TRP A 605 26.14 -18.78 -11.65
N LYS A 606 26.39 -17.74 -10.86
CA LYS A 606 27.53 -17.59 -9.96
C LYS A 606 27.03 -17.64 -8.53
N THR A 607 27.79 -18.26 -7.63
CA THR A 607 27.37 -18.48 -6.25
C THR A 607 28.44 -17.98 -5.28
N VAL A 608 28.02 -17.26 -4.25
CA VAL A 608 28.86 -16.74 -3.17
C VAL A 608 28.19 -17.01 -1.84
N ARG A 609 28.93 -17.56 -0.88
CA ARG A 609 28.44 -17.80 0.49
C ARG A 609 28.91 -16.68 1.41
N THR A 610 28.04 -16.21 2.30
CA THR A 610 28.40 -15.24 3.32
C THR A 610 29.14 -15.91 4.48
N GLU A 611 29.94 -15.13 5.21
CA GLU A 611 30.72 -15.61 6.36
C GLU A 611 29.85 -15.82 7.60
N ASP A 612 28.79 -15.02 7.74
CA ASP A 612 27.89 -15.04 8.89
C ASP A 612 26.43 -14.81 8.46
N ALA A 613 25.54 -14.76 9.46
CA ALA A 613 24.11 -14.52 9.31
C ALA A 613 23.72 -13.03 9.26
N ARG A 614 24.64 -12.10 8.96
CA ARG A 614 24.27 -10.68 8.78
C ARG A 614 23.36 -10.53 7.57
N GLU A 615 22.32 -9.71 7.75
CA GLU A 615 21.33 -9.44 6.70
C GLU A 615 21.83 -8.44 5.63
N MET A 616 23.06 -7.94 5.73
CA MET A 616 23.66 -6.99 4.78
C MET A 616 24.91 -7.57 4.15
N PHE A 617 24.95 -7.62 2.81
CA PHE A 617 26.07 -8.18 2.05
C PHE A 617 26.44 -7.31 0.85
N LEU A 618 27.72 -6.95 0.74
CA LEU A 618 28.25 -6.15 -0.36
C LEU A 618 28.90 -7.06 -1.41
N LEU A 619 28.21 -7.27 -2.54
CA LEU A 619 28.76 -8.00 -3.67
C LEU A 619 29.64 -7.08 -4.51
N LYS A 620 30.93 -7.42 -4.66
CA LYS A 620 31.96 -6.62 -5.36
C LYS A 620 32.36 -7.26 -6.69
N ASN A 621 33.21 -6.55 -7.45
CA ASN A 621 33.84 -7.00 -8.70
C ASN A 621 32.83 -7.30 -9.83
N LEU A 622 31.74 -6.55 -9.88
CA LEU A 622 30.76 -6.62 -10.96
C LEU A 622 31.20 -5.73 -12.14
N PRO A 623 31.09 -6.18 -13.39
CA PRO A 623 31.15 -5.32 -14.56
C PRO A 623 30.18 -4.12 -14.51
N SER A 624 30.65 -2.96 -14.99
CA SER A 624 29.83 -1.74 -15.15
C SER A 624 28.84 -1.87 -16.30
N ASN A 625 27.73 -1.13 -16.24
CA ASN A 625 26.67 -1.13 -17.25
C ASN A 625 26.04 -2.51 -17.55
N THR A 626 26.06 -3.43 -16.59
CA THR A 626 25.60 -4.83 -16.77
C THR A 626 24.40 -5.12 -15.88
N GLU A 627 23.39 -5.79 -16.43
CA GLU A 627 22.18 -6.17 -15.71
C GLU A 627 22.35 -7.52 -15.01
N TYR A 628 22.03 -7.57 -13.73
CA TYR A 628 22.11 -8.78 -12.91
C TYR A 628 20.76 -9.15 -12.32
N GLN A 629 20.53 -10.44 -12.16
CA GLN A 629 19.43 -10.97 -11.36
C GLN A 629 20.00 -11.77 -10.19
N PHE A 630 19.37 -11.64 -9.04
CA PHE A 630 19.82 -12.21 -7.77
C PHE A 630 18.74 -13.07 -7.13
N GLN A 631 19.15 -14.16 -6.51
CA GLN A 631 18.37 -14.90 -5.53
C GLN A 631 19.30 -15.36 -4.41
N TYR A 632 18.75 -15.76 -3.27
CA TYR A 632 19.56 -16.25 -2.17
C TYR A 632 18.82 -17.29 -1.33
N ALA A 633 19.56 -18.20 -0.73
CA ALA A 633 19.04 -19.20 0.21
C ALA A 633 19.63 -18.96 1.61
N ALA A 634 18.82 -19.22 2.65
CA ALA A 634 19.29 -19.26 4.02
C ALA A 634 19.99 -20.60 4.29
N CYS A 635 21.13 -20.58 4.98
CA CYS A 635 21.91 -21.77 5.30
C CYS A 635 21.92 -22.04 6.81
N CYS A 636 21.93 -23.31 7.19
CA CYS A 636 22.14 -23.80 8.55
C CYS A 636 23.11 -24.99 8.54
N LYS A 637 23.35 -25.59 9.71
CA LYS A 637 24.22 -26.77 9.85
C LYS A 637 23.76 -28.00 9.05
N LEU A 638 22.47 -28.09 8.74
CA LEU A 638 21.87 -29.21 8.01
C LEU A 638 21.94 -29.05 6.48
N GLY A 639 22.14 -27.81 6.00
CA GLY A 639 22.03 -27.50 4.58
C GLY A 639 21.42 -26.12 4.33
N PHE A 640 20.70 -25.97 3.21
CA PHE A 640 20.17 -24.67 2.78
C PHE A 640 18.68 -24.74 2.40
N SER A 641 17.98 -23.63 2.59
CA SER A 641 16.57 -23.47 2.21
C SER A 641 16.42 -23.46 0.69
N LYS A 642 15.16 -23.46 0.20
CA LYS A 642 14.90 -22.97 -1.16
C LYS A 642 15.37 -21.53 -1.31
N SER A 643 15.91 -21.19 -2.49
CA SER A 643 16.26 -19.81 -2.83
C SER A 643 15.02 -18.91 -2.86
N SER A 644 15.20 -17.64 -2.56
CA SER A 644 14.19 -16.58 -2.70
C SER A 644 13.66 -16.50 -4.13
N ASP A 645 12.56 -15.79 -4.33
CA ASP A 645 12.18 -15.41 -5.70
C ASP A 645 13.26 -14.53 -6.34
N LEU A 646 13.36 -14.64 -7.66
CA LEU A 646 14.36 -13.93 -8.46
C LEU A 646 14.11 -12.42 -8.42
N SER A 647 15.15 -11.64 -8.17
CA SER A 647 15.05 -10.19 -8.22
C SER A 647 14.72 -9.69 -9.63
N PRO A 648 14.10 -8.49 -9.77
CA PRO A 648 14.12 -7.76 -11.03
C PRO A 648 15.57 -7.57 -11.53
N PRO A 649 15.81 -7.40 -12.85
CA PRO A 649 17.12 -7.06 -13.37
C PRO A 649 17.63 -5.73 -12.80
N ILE A 650 18.79 -5.76 -12.14
CA ILE A 650 19.45 -4.61 -11.55
C ILE A 650 20.68 -4.28 -12.37
N LYS A 651 20.66 -3.13 -13.05
CA LYS A 651 21.77 -2.65 -13.88
C LYS A 651 22.81 -1.92 -13.06
N THR A 652 24.08 -2.33 -13.07
CA THR A 652 25.17 -1.55 -12.49
C THR A 652 25.35 -0.22 -13.23
N PHE A 653 25.84 0.80 -12.53
CA PHE A 653 26.02 2.12 -13.14
C PHE A 653 27.08 2.09 -14.26
N PRO A 654 26.92 2.90 -15.32
CA PRO A 654 27.82 2.88 -16.49
C PRO A 654 29.16 3.55 -16.26
N THR A 655 29.29 4.42 -15.26
CA THR A 655 30.55 5.10 -14.91
C THR A 655 30.79 5.07 -13.42
N SER A 656 32.06 5.12 -13.01
CA SER A 656 32.43 5.48 -11.63
C SER A 656 32.00 6.92 -11.30
N PRO A 657 32.05 7.32 -10.01
CA PRO A 657 31.79 8.71 -9.64
C PRO A 657 32.77 9.68 -10.32
N PRO A 658 32.32 10.89 -10.71
CA PRO A 658 33.23 11.99 -11.02
C PRO A 658 34.18 12.23 -9.85
N GLU A 659 35.47 12.35 -10.14
CA GLU A 659 36.50 12.41 -9.11
C GLU A 659 36.76 13.85 -8.65
N LYS A 660 37.30 14.00 -7.43
CA LYS A 660 37.79 15.28 -6.88
C LYS A 660 36.78 16.44 -7.01
N LEU A 661 35.50 16.19 -6.71
CA LEU A 661 34.51 17.26 -6.58
C LEU A 661 35.00 18.25 -5.52
N ARG A 662 35.13 19.52 -5.91
CA ARG A 662 35.58 20.60 -5.04
C ARG A 662 34.86 21.89 -5.37
N THR A 663 34.72 22.72 -4.34
CA THR A 663 34.29 24.10 -4.50
C THR A 663 35.43 24.93 -5.08
N VAL A 664 35.13 25.68 -6.14
CA VAL A 664 36.06 26.65 -6.74
C VAL A 664 35.85 28.02 -6.11
N THR A 665 34.59 28.48 -6.04
CA THR A 665 34.20 29.73 -5.36
C THR A 665 32.85 29.55 -4.68
N ALA A 666 32.68 30.15 -3.51
CA ALA A 666 31.41 30.22 -2.79
C ALA A 666 31.13 31.69 -2.48
N ALA A 667 30.35 32.34 -3.34
CA ALA A 667 29.89 33.73 -3.20
C ALA A 667 28.53 33.77 -2.48
N SER A 668 27.99 34.97 -2.24
CA SER A 668 26.72 35.16 -1.54
C SER A 668 25.51 34.53 -2.24
N SER A 669 25.52 34.42 -3.58
CA SER A 669 24.38 33.86 -4.35
C SER A 669 24.78 32.80 -5.39
N VAL A 670 26.06 32.45 -5.46
CA VAL A 670 26.59 31.50 -6.45
C VAL A 670 27.63 30.59 -5.80
N ILE A 671 27.52 29.28 -6.01
CA ILE A 671 28.57 28.31 -5.70
C ILE A 671 29.06 27.70 -7.00
N SER A 672 30.33 27.89 -7.33
CA SER A 672 30.95 27.24 -8.48
C SER A 672 31.69 25.99 -8.05
N VAL A 673 31.35 24.86 -8.66
CA VAL A 673 31.98 23.55 -8.39
C VAL A 673 32.75 23.05 -9.61
N ALA A 674 33.84 22.36 -9.36
CA ALA A 674 34.63 21.66 -10.37
C ALA A 674 34.91 20.21 -9.95
N TRP A 675 35.06 19.33 -10.92
CA TRP A 675 35.34 17.91 -10.73
C TRP A 675 36.26 17.38 -11.84
N MET A 676 36.58 16.10 -11.81
CA MET A 676 37.30 15.38 -12.87
C MET A 676 36.40 14.31 -13.48
N ASN A 677 36.70 13.92 -14.72
CA ASN A 677 35.98 12.85 -15.40
C ASN A 677 36.05 11.53 -14.58
N PRO A 678 35.00 10.68 -14.63
CA PRO A 678 35.06 9.34 -14.05
C PRO A 678 36.26 8.54 -14.57
N SER A 679 36.97 7.86 -13.67
CA SER A 679 38.11 6.99 -14.00
C SER A 679 37.70 5.70 -14.72
N ILE A 680 36.47 5.24 -14.51
CA ILE A 680 35.93 4.03 -15.14
C ILE A 680 34.68 4.44 -15.92
N ILE A 681 34.72 4.22 -17.22
CA ILE A 681 33.60 4.38 -18.14
C ILE A 681 33.42 3.03 -18.83
N ALA A 682 32.20 2.49 -18.82
CA ALA A 682 31.91 1.21 -19.46
C ALA A 682 32.25 1.23 -20.95
N SER A 683 32.69 0.08 -21.48
CA SER A 683 33.00 -0.06 -22.91
C SER A 683 31.80 0.35 -23.79
N GLY A 684 32.04 1.18 -24.80
CA GLY A 684 31.00 1.68 -25.71
C GLY A 684 30.11 2.80 -25.15
N VAL A 685 30.41 3.34 -23.97
CA VAL A 685 29.67 4.46 -23.35
C VAL A 685 30.48 5.74 -23.43
N VAL A 686 29.85 6.86 -23.81
CA VAL A 686 30.48 8.19 -23.82
C VAL A 686 29.77 9.15 -22.87
N VAL A 687 30.53 9.91 -22.06
CA VAL A 687 29.98 10.97 -21.21
C VAL A 687 29.65 12.20 -22.06
N LYS A 688 28.37 12.57 -22.12
CA LYS A 688 27.84 13.68 -22.93
C LYS A 688 27.75 14.99 -22.16
N GLU A 689 27.33 14.93 -20.90
CA GLU A 689 27.17 16.09 -20.01
C GLU A 689 27.25 15.63 -18.54
N TYR A 690 27.03 16.55 -17.59
CA TYR A 690 26.96 16.24 -16.18
C TYR A 690 25.64 16.73 -15.57
N LYS A 691 25.21 16.06 -14.51
CA LYS A 691 24.09 16.48 -13.66
C LYS A 691 24.66 16.90 -12.32
N VAL A 692 24.50 18.17 -11.97
CA VAL A 692 24.86 18.72 -10.66
C VAL A 692 23.60 18.77 -9.81
N GLU A 693 23.65 18.16 -8.65
CA GLU A 693 22.54 18.11 -7.70
C GLU A 693 22.95 18.81 -6.41
N TYR A 694 22.07 19.66 -5.87
CA TYR A 694 22.31 20.38 -4.63
C TYR A 694 21.05 20.48 -3.75
N ARG A 695 21.25 20.60 -2.43
CA ARG A 695 20.17 20.78 -1.44
C ARG A 695 20.64 21.64 -0.26
N MET A 696 19.72 22.36 0.38
CA MET A 696 19.99 23.10 1.62
C MET A 696 20.16 22.15 2.80
N VAL A 697 20.94 22.54 3.80
CA VAL A 697 21.25 21.73 5.01
C VAL A 697 20.28 22.01 6.18
N GLU A 698 19.22 22.81 6.00
CA GLU A 698 18.30 23.23 7.08
C GLU A 698 17.66 22.07 7.88
N ALA A 699 17.55 22.26 9.20
CA ALA A 699 16.92 21.34 10.13
C ALA A 699 15.38 21.42 10.03
N GLY A 700 14.76 20.44 9.37
CA GLY A 700 13.30 20.23 9.42
C GLY A 700 12.57 20.12 8.08
N VAL A 701 13.24 20.36 6.95
CA VAL A 701 12.67 20.18 5.60
C VAL A 701 13.22 18.88 4.98
N GLY A 702 12.34 18.10 4.33
CA GLY A 702 12.55 16.70 3.95
C GLY A 702 13.93 16.35 3.39
N LYS A 703 14.61 15.39 4.03
CA LYS A 703 15.98 14.96 3.75
C LYS A 703 16.24 14.50 2.29
N ASP A 704 15.24 14.29 1.44
CA ASP A 704 15.43 13.58 0.15
C ASP A 704 15.21 14.41 -1.12
N GLN A 705 14.93 15.71 -1.04
CA GLN A 705 14.68 16.51 -2.25
C GLN A 705 15.94 17.23 -2.75
N TRP A 706 16.61 16.66 -3.75
CA TRP A 706 17.73 17.28 -4.46
C TRP A 706 17.24 18.14 -5.63
N THR A 707 17.78 19.35 -5.78
CA THR A 707 17.57 20.18 -6.97
C THR A 707 18.65 19.85 -8.00
N GLY A 708 18.25 19.35 -9.17
CA GLY A 708 19.18 18.93 -10.22
C GLY A 708 19.24 19.89 -11.40
N LYS A 709 20.45 20.23 -11.86
CA LYS A 709 20.71 20.98 -13.09
C LYS A 709 21.62 20.17 -14.01
N ARG A 710 21.30 20.15 -15.30
CA ARG A 710 22.15 19.54 -16.35
C ARG A 710 23.06 20.59 -16.95
N THR A 711 24.31 20.25 -17.22
CA THR A 711 25.29 21.17 -17.79
C THR A 711 25.04 21.46 -19.28
N GLY A 712 24.23 20.65 -19.98
CA GLY A 712 23.90 20.81 -21.41
C GLY A 712 25.02 20.44 -22.38
N ARG A 713 26.25 20.33 -21.88
CA ARG A 713 27.47 19.97 -22.60
C ARG A 713 28.46 19.27 -21.66
N LYS A 714 29.43 18.56 -22.22
CA LYS A 714 30.54 17.99 -21.45
C LYS A 714 31.41 19.13 -20.91
N THR A 715 31.45 19.28 -19.59
CA THR A 715 32.26 20.26 -18.88
C THR A 715 32.55 19.76 -17.48
N GLU A 716 33.71 20.10 -16.94
CA GLU A 716 34.18 19.72 -15.61
C GLU A 716 33.94 20.82 -14.57
N PHE A 717 33.13 21.83 -14.92
CA PHE A 717 32.84 23.01 -14.11
C PHE A 717 31.39 23.45 -14.27
N TYR A 718 30.75 23.87 -13.18
CA TYR A 718 29.40 24.43 -13.23
C TYR A 718 29.12 25.46 -12.12
N PRO A 719 28.68 26.68 -12.47
CA PRO A 719 28.20 27.66 -11.50
C PRO A 719 26.74 27.37 -11.12
N ILE A 720 26.48 27.16 -9.84
CA ILE A 720 25.13 27.01 -9.28
C ILE A 720 24.66 28.39 -8.81
N GLU A 721 23.79 29.02 -9.59
CA GLU A 721 23.28 30.38 -9.35
C GLU A 721 21.94 30.38 -8.60
N GLY A 722 21.57 31.52 -8.00
CA GLY A 722 20.29 31.71 -7.30
C GLY A 722 20.25 31.11 -5.90
N LEU A 723 21.41 30.95 -5.27
CA LEU A 723 21.54 30.44 -3.91
C LEU A 723 21.30 31.55 -2.88
N LYS A 724 20.87 31.18 -1.68
CA LYS A 724 20.66 32.14 -0.58
C LYS A 724 22.00 32.46 0.09
N PRO A 725 22.27 33.72 0.48
CA PRO A 725 23.44 34.07 1.30
C PRO A 725 23.44 33.35 2.65
N GLN A 726 24.63 33.16 3.23
CA GLN A 726 24.84 32.47 4.52
C GLN A 726 24.13 31.12 4.66
N THR A 727 23.96 30.37 3.58
CA THR A 727 23.20 29.11 3.58
C THR A 727 24.12 27.95 3.22
N ALA A 728 24.13 26.92 4.06
CA ALA A 728 24.86 25.67 3.80
C ALA A 728 24.11 24.80 2.78
N TYR A 729 24.82 24.32 1.78
CA TYR A 729 24.34 23.42 0.75
C TYR A 729 25.21 22.16 0.69
N ARG A 730 24.59 21.01 0.43
CA ARG A 730 25.28 19.79 -0.01
C ARG A 730 25.17 19.65 -1.50
N ILE A 731 26.28 19.32 -2.15
CA ILE A 731 26.40 19.24 -3.61
C ILE A 731 27.00 17.90 -3.99
N ARG A 732 26.46 17.28 -5.04
CA ARG A 732 27.01 16.08 -5.68
C ARG A 732 26.89 16.16 -7.19
N VAL A 733 27.77 15.45 -7.90
CA VAL A 733 27.80 15.47 -9.37
C VAL A 733 27.77 14.05 -9.92
N SER A 734 26.98 13.84 -10.97
CA SER A 734 26.89 12.57 -11.72
C SER A 734 27.18 12.80 -13.19
N ALA A 735 27.92 11.90 -13.82
CA ALA A 735 28.06 11.89 -15.27
C ALA A 735 26.73 11.52 -15.95
N VAL A 736 26.46 12.10 -17.11
CA VAL A 736 25.34 11.74 -17.98
C VAL A 736 25.92 11.19 -19.28
N CYS A 737 25.59 9.94 -19.59
CA CYS A 737 26.04 9.26 -20.80
C CYS A 737 25.22 9.69 -22.04
N ASP A 738 25.74 9.42 -23.22
CA ASP A 738 25.12 9.65 -24.54
C ASP A 738 23.71 9.06 -24.70
N ASN A 739 23.48 7.86 -24.15
CA ASN A 739 22.17 7.20 -24.06
C ASN A 739 21.25 7.76 -22.97
N GLY A 740 21.66 8.82 -22.27
CA GLY A 740 20.93 9.47 -21.19
C GLY A 740 21.06 8.83 -19.81
N ALA A 741 21.78 7.70 -19.68
CA ALA A 741 22.01 7.04 -18.40
C ALA A 741 22.88 7.89 -17.46
N LEU A 742 22.54 7.90 -16.17
CA LEU A 742 23.33 8.57 -15.14
C LEU A 742 24.41 7.63 -14.61
N GLY A 743 25.59 8.17 -14.29
CA GLY A 743 26.67 7.49 -13.55
C GLY A 743 26.48 7.53 -12.03
N VAL A 744 27.40 6.93 -11.28
CA VAL A 744 27.38 7.02 -9.81
C VAL A 744 27.62 8.50 -9.40
N PRO A 745 26.88 9.06 -8.42
CA PRO A 745 27.18 10.39 -7.87
C PRO A 745 28.54 10.43 -7.17
N SER A 746 29.22 11.58 -7.23
CA SER A 746 30.40 11.88 -6.40
C SER A 746 30.06 11.86 -4.91
N GLU A 747 31.09 11.87 -4.07
CA GLU A 747 30.92 12.22 -2.66
C GLU A 747 30.28 13.60 -2.53
N GLU A 748 29.44 13.76 -1.50
CA GLU A 748 28.79 15.03 -1.20
C GLU A 748 29.82 16.01 -0.64
N VAL A 749 29.83 17.22 -1.17
CA VAL A 749 30.60 18.34 -0.59
C VAL A 749 29.61 19.29 0.06
N GLU A 750 29.84 19.61 1.33
CA GLU A 750 29.07 20.63 2.06
C GLU A 750 29.78 21.98 1.95
N VAL A 751 29.05 23.00 1.50
CA VAL A 751 29.58 24.33 1.18
C VAL A 751 28.57 25.38 1.61
N SER A 752 29.01 26.38 2.36
CA SER A 752 28.17 27.53 2.70
C SER A 752 28.45 28.70 1.77
N THR A 753 27.39 29.36 1.30
CA THR A 753 27.52 30.66 0.63
C THR A 753 28.08 31.68 1.63
N SER A 754 28.98 32.54 1.17
CA SER A 754 29.62 33.56 2.01
C SER A 754 28.65 34.69 2.40
N LEU A 755 29.01 35.39 3.48
CA LEU A 755 28.54 36.76 3.74
C LEU A 755 28.98 37.67 2.59
N GLU A 756 28.23 38.71 2.25
CA GLU A 756 28.78 39.80 1.43
C GLU A 756 29.99 40.37 2.18
N GLU A 757 31.21 40.18 1.67
CA GLU A 757 32.42 40.78 2.24
C GLU A 757 32.92 41.92 1.35
N GLU A 758 32.69 43.15 1.81
CA GLU A 758 33.60 44.27 1.69
C GLU A 758 34.77 44.08 2.68
N ASP A 759 36.03 44.09 2.21
CA ASP A 759 37.09 44.94 2.78
C ASP A 759 38.47 44.61 2.16
N ALA A 760 38.99 45.55 1.37
CA ALA A 760 40.40 45.68 1.05
C ALA A 760 40.88 47.08 1.48
N GLY A 761 41.72 47.15 2.51
CA GLY A 761 42.75 48.18 2.75
C GLY A 761 42.32 49.65 2.68
N ASN A 762 41.77 50.19 3.78
CA ASN A 762 41.20 51.53 3.90
C ASN A 762 42.25 52.68 3.81
N VAL A 763 42.56 53.15 2.59
CA VAL A 763 43.36 54.37 2.30
C VAL A 763 42.81 55.60 3.03
N ALA A 764 41.50 55.66 3.26
CA ALA A 764 40.87 56.75 4.01
C ALA A 764 41.46 56.90 5.43
N ARG A 765 41.86 55.80 6.09
CA ARG A 765 42.52 55.86 7.41
C ARG A 765 43.95 56.41 7.37
N GLN A 766 44.66 56.29 6.25
CA GLN A 766 46.00 56.89 6.09
C GLN A 766 45.91 58.42 5.95
N PHE A 767 44.97 58.91 5.14
CA PHE A 767 44.72 60.35 5.00
C PHE A 767 44.19 61.00 6.28
N LEU A 768 43.50 60.23 7.14
CA LEU A 768 43.04 60.69 8.45
C LEU A 768 44.19 61.16 9.35
N GLN A 769 45.35 60.48 9.31
CA GLN A 769 46.51 60.81 10.16
C GLN A 769 47.19 62.14 9.79
N GLY A 770 47.06 62.60 8.54
CA GLY A 770 47.65 63.86 8.04
C GLY A 770 46.68 65.02 7.89
N SER A 771 45.41 64.83 8.29
CA SER A 771 44.34 65.81 8.13
C SER A 771 44.05 66.56 9.44
N SER A 772 43.54 67.79 9.34
CA SER A 772 43.21 68.61 10.52
C SER A 772 41.71 68.56 10.83
N PRO A 773 41.29 68.43 12.10
CA PRO A 773 39.88 68.43 12.46
C PRO A 773 39.25 69.80 12.21
N VAL A 774 37.98 69.80 11.80
CA VAL A 774 37.15 70.98 11.54
C VAL A 774 36.09 71.08 12.63
N GLU A 775 36.00 72.20 13.34
CA GLU A 775 35.02 72.35 14.43
C GLU A 775 33.57 72.59 13.93
N ASP A 776 32.64 72.05 14.72
CA ASP A 776 31.17 72.19 14.71
C ASP A 776 30.32 71.29 13.77
N THR A 777 30.37 69.97 14.00
CA THR A 777 29.21 69.05 13.92
C THR A 777 29.49 67.75 14.70
N HIS A 778 28.46 67.00 15.13
CA HIS A 778 28.56 65.75 15.91
C HIS A 778 29.19 64.54 15.16
N LEU A 779 29.75 64.74 13.96
CA LEU A 779 30.48 63.77 13.13
C LEU A 779 31.92 64.27 12.95
N LEU A 780 32.94 63.42 13.03
CA LEU A 780 34.34 63.87 12.95
C LEU A 780 34.70 64.26 11.49
N VAL A 781 34.69 65.55 11.18
CA VAL A 781 35.05 66.07 9.86
C VAL A 781 36.49 66.55 9.84
N PHE A 782 37.27 66.13 8.83
CA PHE A 782 38.67 66.46 8.68
C PHE A 782 38.93 67.21 7.37
N ALA A 783 39.67 68.31 7.42
CA ALA A 783 40.18 69.01 6.25
C ALA A 783 41.45 68.34 5.73
N LEU A 784 41.45 67.99 4.44
CA LEU A 784 42.59 67.35 3.78
C LEU A 784 43.78 68.32 3.65
N PRO A 785 45.03 67.84 3.74
CA PRO A 785 46.22 68.69 3.67
C PRO A 785 46.50 69.12 2.22
N LEU A 786 45.92 70.25 1.82
CA LEU A 786 46.15 70.85 0.51
C LEU A 786 47.40 71.72 0.50
N GLU A 787 48.24 71.53 -0.52
CA GLU A 787 49.37 72.42 -0.80
C GLU A 787 48.96 73.45 -1.87
N LYS A 788 49.17 74.74 -1.62
CA LYS A 788 48.96 75.79 -2.61
C LYS A 788 50.15 75.83 -3.57
N VAL A 789 49.91 75.69 -4.87
CA VAL A 789 50.95 75.78 -5.90
C VAL A 789 51.35 77.26 -6.07
N PRO A 790 52.64 77.62 -6.01
CA PRO A 790 53.08 79.00 -6.25
C PRO A 790 52.75 79.41 -7.69
N SER A 791 52.02 80.51 -7.90
CA SER A 791 51.68 80.98 -9.25
C SER A 791 52.80 81.86 -9.82
N ASP A 792 53.23 81.58 -11.06
CA ASP A 792 53.90 82.58 -11.89
C ASP A 792 52.91 83.72 -12.19
N ALA A 793 53.40 84.96 -12.32
CA ALA A 793 52.61 86.20 -12.34
C ALA A 793 51.61 86.37 -13.53
N SER A 794 51.26 85.30 -14.24
CA SER A 794 50.44 85.30 -15.47
C SER A 794 49.15 84.48 -15.39
N THR A 795 48.75 83.94 -14.24
CA THR A 795 47.46 83.22 -14.08
C THR A 795 46.65 83.75 -12.89
N SER A 796 45.36 84.06 -13.12
CA SER A 796 44.43 84.69 -12.17
C SER A 796 43.67 83.69 -11.27
N CYS A 797 43.98 82.39 -11.33
CA CYS A 797 43.28 81.32 -10.62
C CYS A 797 44.11 80.70 -9.48
N LEU A 798 43.45 80.26 -8.41
CA LEU A 798 44.10 79.56 -7.29
C LEU A 798 44.23 78.06 -7.58
N ILE A 799 45.44 77.50 -7.45
CA ILE A 799 45.70 76.06 -7.68
C ILE A 799 46.13 75.39 -6.38
N TYR A 800 45.43 74.33 -5.99
CA TYR A 800 45.73 73.48 -4.84
C TYR A 800 45.98 72.05 -5.29
N GLN A 801 46.93 71.36 -4.67
CA GLN A 801 47.25 69.97 -4.96
C GLN A 801 47.15 69.08 -3.71
N LEU A 802 46.69 67.84 -3.91
CA LEU A 802 46.63 66.78 -2.89
C LEU A 802 47.46 65.58 -3.35
N GLY A 803 48.48 65.22 -2.56
CA GLY A 803 49.41 64.16 -2.90
C GLY A 803 50.56 64.62 -3.80
N LYS A 804 51.40 63.69 -4.25
CA LYS A 804 52.55 63.97 -5.14
C LYS A 804 52.25 63.52 -6.56
N GLU A 805 52.70 64.30 -7.54
CA GLU A 805 52.52 63.99 -8.95
C GLU A 805 53.14 62.64 -9.35
N ASN A 806 52.36 61.83 -10.08
CA ASN A 806 52.83 60.60 -10.69
C ASN A 806 52.56 60.65 -12.21
N PRO A 807 53.57 60.97 -13.03
CA PRO A 807 53.39 61.16 -14.47
C PRO A 807 53.06 59.87 -15.24
N LYS A 808 53.10 58.69 -14.59
CA LYS A 808 52.69 57.41 -15.20
C LYS A 808 51.18 57.17 -15.15
N VAL A 809 50.45 57.96 -14.37
CA VAL A 809 49.01 57.83 -14.18
C VAL A 809 48.31 58.92 -15.00
N PRO A 810 47.31 58.59 -15.85
CA PRO A 810 46.61 59.60 -16.63
C PRO A 810 45.92 60.62 -15.72
N ASN A 811 45.87 61.88 -16.15
CA ASN A 811 45.13 62.95 -15.47
C ASN A 811 43.84 63.28 -16.23
N LYS A 812 42.70 63.30 -15.54
CA LYS A 812 41.40 63.66 -16.10
C LYS A 812 40.99 65.04 -15.60
N VAL A 813 40.53 65.91 -16.49
CA VAL A 813 40.14 67.28 -16.15
C VAL A 813 38.62 67.44 -16.23
N ILE A 814 37.99 67.86 -15.13
CA ILE A 814 36.56 68.18 -15.08
C ILE A 814 36.33 69.65 -14.72
N LEU A 815 35.38 70.28 -15.39
CA LEU A 815 34.92 71.65 -15.10
C LEU A 815 33.56 71.61 -14.41
N MET A 816 33.45 72.16 -13.20
CA MET A 816 32.21 72.17 -12.41
C MET A 816 31.48 73.50 -12.58
N MET A 817 30.29 73.48 -13.20
CA MET A 817 29.43 74.66 -13.42
C MET A 817 28.03 74.45 -12.85
N GLY A 818 27.41 75.50 -12.33
CA GLY A 818 26.06 75.41 -11.75
C GLY A 818 25.68 76.63 -10.93
N ALA A 819 24.39 76.76 -10.64
CA ALA A 819 23.85 77.89 -9.90
C ALA A 819 24.44 78.07 -8.48
N THR A 820 24.36 79.28 -7.95
CA THR A 820 24.67 79.53 -6.54
C THR A 820 23.77 78.64 -5.68
N TRP A 821 24.36 77.98 -4.68
CA TRP A 821 23.71 76.98 -3.84
C TRP A 821 23.33 75.66 -4.54
N SER A 822 23.70 75.41 -5.81
CA SER A 822 23.37 74.15 -6.49
C SER A 822 24.01 72.90 -5.88
N GLY A 823 24.90 73.05 -4.89
CA GLY A 823 25.51 71.95 -4.16
C GLY A 823 26.90 71.53 -4.65
N LYS A 824 27.56 72.32 -5.51
CA LYS A 824 28.87 72.03 -6.11
C LYS A 824 29.94 71.66 -5.08
N THR A 825 30.17 72.51 -4.10
CA THR A 825 31.17 72.31 -3.05
C THR A 825 30.93 71.02 -2.25
N THR A 826 29.67 70.77 -1.89
CA THR A 826 29.28 69.54 -1.18
C THR A 826 29.46 68.30 -2.07
N LEU A 827 29.22 68.42 -3.38
CA LEU A 827 29.44 67.34 -4.34
C LEU A 827 30.92 67.01 -4.49
N ILE A 828 31.80 68.01 -4.57
CA ILE A 828 33.27 67.84 -4.62
C ILE A 828 33.76 67.16 -3.34
N ASN A 829 33.24 67.56 -2.19
CA ASN A 829 33.52 66.88 -0.92
C ASN A 829 32.98 65.44 -0.93
N GLY A 830 31.84 65.16 -1.56
CA GLY A 830 31.35 63.79 -1.76
C GLY A 830 32.25 62.95 -2.67
N MET A 831 32.73 63.53 -3.77
CA MET A 831 33.66 62.91 -4.71
C MET A 831 34.94 62.47 -4.00
N ILE A 832 35.54 63.32 -3.15
CA ILE A 832 36.79 62.97 -2.47
C ILE A 832 36.61 61.85 -1.43
N ASN A 833 35.48 61.81 -0.70
CA ASN A 833 35.20 60.71 0.23
C ASN A 833 35.03 59.38 -0.51
N TYR A 834 34.40 59.40 -1.68
CA TYR A 834 34.32 58.22 -2.55
C TYR A 834 35.71 57.79 -3.05
N ILE A 835 36.52 58.72 -3.59
CA ILE A 835 37.86 58.44 -4.11
C ILE A 835 38.77 57.82 -3.04
N LEU A 836 38.76 58.37 -1.82
CA LEU A 836 39.57 57.87 -0.69
C LEU A 836 39.04 56.57 -0.08
N GLY A 837 37.85 56.11 -0.48
CA GLY A 837 37.28 54.84 -0.04
C GLY A 837 36.56 54.87 1.31
N VAL A 838 36.07 56.04 1.74
CA VAL A 838 35.29 56.18 2.99
C VAL A 838 34.02 55.34 2.91
N GLN A 839 33.78 54.52 3.94
CA GLN A 839 32.59 53.67 4.03
C GLN A 839 31.50 54.32 4.90
N TRP A 840 30.24 53.90 4.70
CA TRP A 840 29.11 54.39 5.51
C TRP A 840 29.38 54.25 7.01
N GLY A 841 30.01 53.13 7.41
CA GLY A 841 30.33 52.81 8.79
C GLY A 841 31.51 53.57 9.40
N ASP A 842 32.32 54.29 8.61
CA ASP A 842 33.41 55.10 9.16
C ASP A 842 32.84 56.29 9.93
N ASN A 843 33.41 56.59 11.10
CA ASN A 843 32.95 57.68 11.99
C ASN A 843 33.55 59.06 11.63
N PHE A 844 34.27 59.15 10.51
CA PHE A 844 34.89 60.38 10.02
C PHE A 844 34.51 60.68 8.56
N ARG A 845 34.63 61.95 8.15
CA ARG A 845 34.43 62.41 6.78
C ARG A 845 35.52 63.42 6.39
N PHE A 846 35.89 63.45 5.12
CA PHE A 846 36.85 64.43 4.60
C PHE A 846 36.16 65.63 3.94
N LYS A 847 36.77 66.80 4.05
CA LYS A 847 36.47 67.97 3.23
C LYS A 847 37.74 68.35 2.45
N LEU A 848 37.63 68.37 1.12
CA LEU A 848 38.64 68.94 0.23
C LEU A 848 38.54 70.47 0.26
N ILE A 849 37.31 70.99 0.27
CA ILE A 849 37.03 72.43 0.34
C ILE A 849 36.54 72.76 1.76
N HIS A 850 37.33 73.56 2.49
CA HIS A 850 37.05 74.00 3.85
C HIS A 850 37.08 75.54 3.93
N GLU A 851 35.95 76.17 4.22
CA GLU A 851 35.85 77.62 4.37
C GLU A 851 36.45 78.03 5.72
N THR A 852 37.63 78.67 5.70
CA THR A 852 38.24 79.21 6.92
C THR A 852 37.48 80.45 7.37
N THR A 853 37.12 80.46 8.64
CA THR A 853 36.40 81.50 9.38
C THR A 853 37.03 82.89 9.23
N SER A 854 36.47 83.69 8.31
CA SER A 854 36.36 85.16 8.41
C SER A 854 35.46 85.75 7.31
N ARG A 855 34.23 85.26 7.13
CA ARG A 855 33.18 85.95 6.32
C ARG A 855 31.79 85.70 6.95
N SER A 856 30.98 86.76 7.04
CA SER A 856 29.69 86.83 7.74
C SER A 856 28.63 85.83 7.25
N GLU A 857 27.69 85.48 8.15
CA GLU A 857 26.64 84.42 8.11
C GLU A 857 25.60 84.44 6.95
N ALA A 858 25.97 84.90 5.76
CA ALA A 858 25.17 84.74 4.54
C ALA A 858 26.07 84.68 3.30
N GLY A 859 26.72 83.54 3.03
CA GLY A 859 27.50 83.42 1.80
C GLY A 859 28.29 82.13 1.60
N SER A 860 27.65 81.08 1.05
CA SER A 860 28.35 80.04 0.27
C SER A 860 28.75 80.65 -1.09
N ARG A 861 29.72 81.57 -1.10
CA ARG A 861 30.24 82.18 -2.32
C ARG A 861 31.73 81.85 -2.44
N THR A 862 32.06 80.84 -3.23
CA THR A 862 33.36 80.76 -3.89
C THR A 862 33.54 82.07 -4.66
N SER A 863 34.53 82.89 -4.32
CA SER A 863 34.67 84.24 -4.90
C SER A 863 35.51 84.26 -6.18
N GLU A 864 36.29 83.21 -6.45
CA GLU A 864 37.25 83.10 -7.56
C GLU A 864 37.31 81.66 -8.09
N VAL A 865 37.69 81.48 -9.36
CA VAL A 865 37.91 80.14 -9.95
C VAL A 865 39.08 79.44 -9.26
N THR A 866 38.84 78.23 -8.75
CA THR A 866 39.83 77.46 -7.99
C THR A 866 40.02 76.07 -8.61
N VAL A 867 41.27 75.64 -8.76
CA VAL A 867 41.64 74.35 -9.36
C VAL A 867 42.20 73.43 -8.30
N TYR A 868 41.63 72.24 -8.16
CA TYR A 868 42.10 71.20 -7.25
C TYR A 868 42.67 70.03 -8.04
N VAL A 869 43.94 69.71 -7.83
CA VAL A 869 44.62 68.58 -8.46
C VAL A 869 44.77 67.46 -7.43
N VAL A 870 44.05 66.36 -7.63
CA VAL A 870 44.10 65.17 -6.78
C VAL A 870 44.94 64.11 -7.47
N HIS A 871 46.18 63.94 -7.01
CA HIS A 871 47.10 62.94 -7.57
C HIS A 871 46.75 61.53 -7.08
N HIS A 872 46.68 60.58 -8.02
CA HIS A 872 46.36 59.19 -7.72
C HIS A 872 47.35 58.55 -6.74
N GLN A 873 46.82 57.81 -5.75
CA GLN A 873 47.59 56.95 -4.85
C GLN A 873 47.04 55.52 -4.83
N GLU A 874 47.90 54.56 -4.52
CA GLU A 874 47.54 53.14 -4.46
C GLU A 874 46.41 52.92 -3.43
N GLY A 875 45.30 52.35 -3.88
CA GLY A 875 44.08 52.13 -3.09
C GLY A 875 43.00 53.21 -3.21
N PHE A 876 43.17 54.25 -4.05
CA PHE A 876 42.05 55.09 -4.50
C PHE A 876 41.04 54.26 -5.29
N ARG A 877 39.75 54.62 -5.21
CA ARG A 877 38.67 53.94 -5.97
C ARG A 877 38.71 54.22 -7.48
N ILE A 878 39.45 55.24 -7.91
CA ILE A 878 39.64 55.59 -9.33
C ILE A 878 41.09 55.32 -9.75
N PRO A 879 41.36 54.87 -10.98
CA PRO A 879 42.71 54.50 -11.44
C PRO A 879 43.49 55.68 -12.08
N TYR A 880 43.06 56.93 -11.89
CA TYR A 880 43.63 58.13 -12.52
C TYR A 880 43.73 59.32 -11.56
N SER A 881 44.59 60.29 -11.89
CA SER A 881 44.61 61.59 -11.20
C SER A 881 43.45 62.46 -11.71
N LEU A 882 42.88 63.31 -10.85
CA LEU A 882 41.71 64.11 -11.17
C LEU A 882 41.99 65.59 -10.91
N THR A 883 41.85 66.42 -11.94
CA THR A 883 41.84 67.88 -11.83
C THR A 883 40.40 68.38 -11.87
N ILE A 884 39.99 69.08 -10.83
CA ILE A 884 38.66 69.66 -10.66
C ILE A 884 38.78 71.18 -10.75
N ILE A 885 38.19 71.79 -11.77
CA ILE A 885 38.07 73.24 -11.90
C ILE A 885 36.72 73.63 -11.28
N ASP A 886 36.75 74.22 -10.08
CA ASP A 886 35.58 74.69 -9.35
C ASP A 886 35.29 76.15 -9.66
N THR A 887 34.05 76.43 -10.08
CA THR A 887 33.60 77.78 -10.44
C THR A 887 32.65 78.36 -9.39
N PRO A 888 32.66 79.69 -9.16
CA PRO A 888 31.60 80.37 -8.43
C PRO A 888 30.20 80.08 -8.98
N GLY A 889 29.17 80.30 -8.17
CA GLY A 889 27.77 80.11 -8.60
C GLY A 889 27.39 81.00 -9.79
N PHE A 890 26.92 80.39 -10.87
CA PHE A 890 26.54 81.06 -12.13
C PHE A 890 25.02 81.23 -12.28
N GLY A 891 24.53 82.35 -12.83
CA GLY A 891 23.14 82.42 -13.32
C GLY A 891 22.08 82.93 -12.33
N SER A 892 22.44 83.77 -11.37
CA SER A 892 21.47 84.55 -10.58
C SER A 892 21.29 85.95 -11.20
N ARG A 893 20.04 86.39 -11.45
CA ARG A 893 19.74 87.72 -12.05
C ARG A 893 20.32 88.93 -11.28
N ARG A 894 20.88 88.75 -10.07
CA ARG A 894 21.45 89.82 -9.25
C ARG A 894 22.96 90.03 -9.41
N ASP A 895 23.69 89.18 -10.14
CA ASP A 895 25.17 89.16 -10.12
C ASP A 895 25.81 89.02 -11.51
N ALA A 896 25.24 89.62 -12.56
CA ALA A 896 25.73 89.49 -13.93
C ALA A 896 27.19 90.00 -14.16
N GLU A 897 27.70 90.89 -13.31
CA GLU A 897 29.11 91.30 -13.34
C GLU A 897 30.07 90.22 -12.81
N GLN A 898 29.63 89.46 -11.80
CA GLN A 898 30.42 88.35 -11.26
C GLN A 898 30.49 87.21 -12.28
N ASP A 899 29.39 86.91 -12.97
CA ASP A 899 29.36 85.88 -14.02
C ASP A 899 30.33 86.23 -15.17
N LYS A 900 30.41 87.51 -15.57
CA LYS A 900 31.40 87.99 -16.55
C LYS A 900 32.85 87.88 -16.06
N LEU A 901 33.11 88.25 -14.81
CA LEU A 901 34.44 88.14 -14.21
C LEU A 901 34.92 86.68 -14.18
N VAL A 902 34.01 85.74 -13.87
CA VAL A 902 34.32 84.31 -13.88
C VAL A 902 34.51 83.78 -15.30
N GLU A 903 33.72 84.25 -16.27
CA GLU A 903 33.97 83.97 -17.69
C GLU A 903 35.35 84.46 -18.14
N GLU A 904 35.78 85.66 -17.74
CA GLU A 904 37.11 86.21 -18.02
C GLU A 904 38.24 85.41 -17.35
N GLN A 905 38.11 85.07 -16.06
CA GLN A 905 39.09 84.23 -15.34
C GLN A 905 39.26 82.85 -15.99
N LEU A 906 38.17 82.22 -16.43
CA LEU A 906 38.23 80.96 -17.15
C LEU A 906 38.89 81.13 -18.53
N ARG A 907 38.56 82.20 -19.27
CA ARG A 907 39.19 82.47 -20.57
C ARG A 907 40.69 82.70 -20.44
N GLU A 908 41.14 83.45 -19.44
CA GLU A 908 42.57 83.63 -19.14
C GLU A 908 43.22 82.30 -18.77
N PHE A 909 42.60 81.51 -17.90
CA PHE A 909 43.14 80.23 -17.45
C PHE A 909 43.34 79.22 -18.59
N PHE A 910 42.35 79.11 -19.50
CA PHE A 910 42.45 78.23 -20.67
C PHE A 910 43.38 78.77 -21.77
N SER A 911 43.70 80.07 -21.76
CA SER A 911 44.54 80.72 -22.78
C SER A 911 45.98 81.00 -22.33
N ALA A 912 46.30 80.84 -21.04
CA ALA A 912 47.61 81.14 -20.49
C ALA A 912 48.69 80.10 -20.88
N PRO A 913 49.94 80.50 -21.15
CA PRO A 913 51.05 79.57 -21.38
C PRO A 913 51.31 78.70 -20.14
N GLY A 914 51.14 77.38 -20.27
CA GLY A 914 51.21 76.45 -19.12
C GLY A 914 49.88 76.21 -18.40
N GLY A 915 48.79 76.83 -18.85
CA GLY A 915 47.42 76.52 -18.43
C GLY A 915 46.90 75.20 -19.00
N ILE A 916 45.74 74.75 -18.52
CA ILE A 916 45.09 73.53 -19.03
C ILE A 916 44.41 73.87 -20.36
N ASP A 917 44.72 73.17 -21.45
CA ASP A 917 44.18 73.44 -22.80
C ASP A 917 43.05 72.48 -23.22
N HIS A 918 42.64 71.59 -22.31
CA HIS A 918 41.67 70.52 -22.59
C HIS A 918 40.78 70.20 -21.39
N VAL A 919 39.61 69.62 -21.68
CA VAL A 919 38.67 69.08 -20.68
C VAL A 919 38.21 67.69 -21.08
N ASN A 920 38.02 66.82 -20.09
CA ASN A 920 37.43 65.48 -20.28
C ASN A 920 35.92 65.50 -20.07
N ALA A 921 35.42 66.30 -19.13
CA ALA A 921 33.99 66.51 -18.96
C ALA A 921 33.67 67.91 -18.44
N THR A 922 32.55 68.45 -18.90
CA THR A 922 31.96 69.66 -18.34
C THR A 922 30.72 69.27 -17.55
N CYS A 923 30.79 69.46 -16.24
CA CYS A 923 29.79 68.98 -15.29
C CYS A 923 28.80 70.10 -14.95
N LEU A 924 27.53 69.90 -15.31
CA LEU A 924 26.43 70.83 -14.98
C LEU A 924 25.72 70.35 -13.72
N VAL A 925 25.73 71.18 -12.68
CA VAL A 925 25.21 70.82 -11.35
C VAL A 925 23.86 71.49 -11.10
N ALA A 926 22.80 70.69 -10.96
CA ALA A 926 21.42 71.14 -10.76
C ALA A 926 20.76 70.46 -9.55
N GLN A 927 19.87 71.14 -8.84
CA GLN A 927 19.15 70.54 -7.70
C GLN A 927 17.89 69.80 -8.15
N ALA A 928 17.61 68.65 -7.55
CA ALA A 928 16.52 67.75 -7.93
C ALA A 928 15.12 68.39 -7.88
N PHE A 929 14.86 69.26 -6.90
CA PHE A 929 13.53 69.83 -6.63
C PHE A 929 13.25 71.17 -7.32
N LEU A 930 14.24 71.80 -7.98
CA LEU A 930 14.08 73.11 -8.63
C LEU A 930 13.57 72.98 -10.09
N ALA A 931 12.37 72.40 -10.27
CA ALA A 931 11.76 72.20 -11.60
C ALA A 931 11.33 73.50 -12.31
N HIS A 932 11.28 74.64 -11.60
CA HIS A 932 10.70 75.88 -12.13
C HIS A 932 11.72 76.86 -12.72
N SER A 933 12.99 76.48 -12.83
CA SER A 933 14.07 77.39 -13.26
C SER A 933 14.80 76.92 -14.51
N VAL A 934 14.02 76.57 -15.55
CA VAL A 934 14.50 76.34 -16.93
C VAL A 934 15.46 77.47 -17.37
N HIS A 935 15.13 78.71 -16.99
CA HIS A 935 15.92 79.90 -17.34
C HIS A 935 17.30 79.92 -16.71
N VAL A 936 17.45 79.55 -15.43
CA VAL A 936 18.77 79.57 -14.75
C VAL A 936 19.67 78.47 -15.30
N GLN A 937 19.12 77.27 -15.52
CA GLN A 937 19.89 76.15 -16.09
C GLN A 937 20.30 76.43 -17.53
N LYS A 938 19.42 77.05 -18.32
CA LYS A 938 19.73 77.49 -19.67
C LYS A 938 20.77 78.62 -19.69
N CYS A 939 20.72 79.59 -18.79
CA CYS A 939 21.75 80.64 -18.68
C CYS A 939 23.14 80.07 -18.35
N VAL A 940 23.24 79.17 -17.35
CA VAL A 940 24.52 78.50 -17.00
C VAL A 940 25.07 77.73 -18.20
N PHE A 941 24.19 77.06 -18.93
CA PHE A 941 24.56 76.30 -20.11
C PHE A 941 24.96 77.17 -21.30
N ASP A 942 24.24 78.25 -21.55
CA ASP A 942 24.56 79.21 -22.61
C ASP A 942 25.90 79.91 -22.33
N SER A 943 26.21 80.23 -21.07
CA SER A 943 27.53 80.70 -20.63
C SER A 943 28.63 79.65 -20.87
N MET A 944 28.34 78.37 -20.59
CA MET A 944 29.27 77.27 -20.87
C MET A 944 29.55 77.14 -22.38
N LEU A 945 28.52 77.19 -23.24
CA LEU A 945 28.69 77.17 -24.69
C LEU A 945 29.36 78.44 -25.23
N SER A 946 29.12 79.59 -24.60
CA SER A 946 29.79 80.86 -24.88
C SER A 946 31.28 80.82 -24.51
N LEU A 947 31.67 80.00 -23.53
CA LEU A 947 33.07 79.81 -23.15
C LEU A 947 33.73 78.74 -24.01
N LEU A 948 33.19 77.53 -24.02
CA LEU A 948 33.85 76.33 -24.52
C LEU A 948 33.38 75.89 -25.91
N GLY A 949 32.47 76.65 -26.52
CA GLY A 949 31.89 76.40 -27.85
C GLY A 949 30.97 75.20 -27.93
N LYS A 950 30.52 74.91 -29.14
CA LYS A 950 29.54 73.84 -29.41
C LYS A 950 30.14 72.43 -29.42
N ASP A 951 31.46 72.32 -29.53
CA ASP A 951 32.16 71.03 -29.72
C ASP A 951 32.35 70.23 -28.42
N VAL A 952 32.11 70.85 -27.26
CA VAL A 952 32.13 70.17 -25.95
C VAL A 952 30.81 69.51 -25.57
N LYS A 953 29.79 69.56 -26.45
CA LYS A 953 28.45 68.97 -26.26
C LYS A 953 28.48 67.51 -25.79
N ASP A 954 29.32 66.68 -26.41
CA ASP A 954 29.40 65.24 -26.14
C ASP A 954 30.14 64.93 -24.82
N ASN A 955 30.74 65.94 -24.20
CA ASN A 955 31.47 65.85 -22.93
C ASN A 955 30.69 66.46 -21.76
N VAL A 956 29.46 66.91 -21.99
CA VAL A 956 28.60 67.47 -20.95
C VAL A 956 28.01 66.33 -20.09
N GLN A 957 28.27 66.36 -18.78
CA GLN A 957 27.73 65.41 -17.82
C GLN A 957 26.81 66.13 -16.82
N LEU A 958 25.59 65.63 -16.64
CA LEU A 958 24.59 66.27 -15.77
C LEU A 958 24.62 65.66 -14.35
N LEU A 959 24.89 66.48 -13.34
CA LEU A 959 25.00 66.06 -11.94
C LEU A 959 23.83 66.64 -11.14
N ILE A 960 22.89 65.78 -10.71
CA ILE A 960 21.68 66.17 -9.99
C ILE A 960 21.88 66.00 -8.48
N THR A 961 21.82 67.11 -7.74
CA THR A 961 22.04 67.19 -6.30
C THR A 961 20.73 67.15 -5.53
N PHE A 962 20.75 66.72 -4.26
CA PHE A 962 19.55 66.52 -3.43
C PHE A 962 18.50 65.57 -4.03
N ALA A 963 18.94 64.62 -4.85
CA ALA A 963 18.06 63.65 -5.49
C ALA A 963 17.66 62.54 -4.50
N ASP A 964 16.37 62.18 -4.48
CA ASP A 964 15.88 60.98 -3.83
C ASP A 964 15.84 59.78 -4.81
N VAL A 965 15.42 58.60 -4.33
CA VAL A 965 15.37 57.35 -5.13
C VAL A 965 14.47 57.49 -6.38
N GLY A 966 13.51 58.41 -6.38
CA GLY A 966 12.60 58.68 -7.50
C GLY A 966 13.23 59.45 -8.68
N THR A 967 12.43 59.74 -9.71
CA THR A 967 12.85 60.58 -10.85
C THR A 967 12.83 62.06 -10.45
N PRO A 968 13.97 62.79 -10.48
CA PRO A 968 14.03 64.19 -10.09
C PRO A 968 13.16 65.10 -10.99
N PRO A 969 12.29 65.94 -10.40
CA PRO A 969 11.47 66.90 -11.15
C PRO A 969 12.27 67.83 -12.09
N VAL A 970 13.51 68.18 -11.73
CA VAL A 970 14.38 69.02 -12.56
C VAL A 970 14.70 68.41 -13.94
N LEU A 971 14.61 67.08 -14.11
CA LEU A 971 14.89 66.43 -15.39
C LEU A 971 13.88 66.80 -16.48
N GLU A 972 12.62 67.05 -16.12
CA GLU A 972 11.60 67.50 -17.08
C GLU A 972 11.90 68.94 -17.54
N ALA A 973 12.32 69.81 -16.62
CA ALA A 973 12.75 71.17 -16.94
C ALA A 973 14.01 71.19 -17.85
N LEU A 974 14.94 70.25 -17.64
CA LEU A 974 16.16 70.12 -18.44
C LEU A 974 15.89 69.47 -19.81
N LYS A 975 14.88 68.59 -19.91
CA LYS A 975 14.37 68.10 -21.21
C LYS A 975 13.76 69.23 -22.03
N GLU A 976 12.96 70.10 -21.41
CA GLU A 976 12.31 71.26 -22.05
C GLU A 976 13.33 72.35 -22.46
N ALA A 977 14.42 72.48 -21.71
CA ALA A 977 15.52 73.40 -22.04
C ALA A 977 16.30 73.03 -23.32
N ASP A 978 16.05 71.83 -23.89
CA ASP A 978 16.76 71.21 -25.03
C ASP A 978 18.29 71.26 -24.89
N LEU A 979 18.79 70.81 -23.75
CA LEU A 979 20.23 70.81 -23.48
C LEU A 979 20.95 69.83 -24.43
N PRO A 980 21.98 70.30 -25.16
CA PRO A 980 22.94 69.48 -25.88
C PRO A 980 23.82 68.67 -24.92
N CYS A 981 23.33 67.49 -24.53
CA CYS A 981 24.07 66.45 -23.83
C CYS A 981 23.58 65.07 -24.32
N ASP A 982 24.33 64.01 -24.01
CA ASP A 982 23.92 62.65 -24.34
C ASP A 982 22.59 62.29 -23.68
N ARG A 983 21.75 61.55 -24.41
CA ARG A 983 20.42 61.13 -23.96
C ARG A 983 20.30 59.62 -24.00
N ASP A 984 19.58 59.06 -23.03
CA ASP A 984 19.26 57.64 -23.02
C ASP A 984 18.22 57.27 -24.09
N LYS A 985 17.90 55.97 -24.23
CA LYS A 985 16.91 55.46 -25.19
C LYS A 985 15.51 56.05 -25.03
N SER A 986 15.21 56.71 -23.91
CA SER A 986 13.94 57.38 -23.62
C SER A 986 13.95 58.88 -23.96
N GLY A 987 15.07 59.40 -24.47
CA GLY A 987 15.26 60.83 -24.76
C GLY A 987 15.58 61.68 -23.52
N THR A 988 15.83 61.06 -22.36
CA THR A 988 16.19 61.75 -21.12
C THR A 988 17.69 62.03 -21.09
N PRO A 989 18.13 63.26 -20.73
CA PRO A 989 19.55 63.56 -20.49
C PRO A 989 20.22 62.53 -19.57
N LEU A 990 21.38 62.03 -19.99
CA LEU A 990 22.22 61.17 -19.17
C LEU A 990 22.65 61.95 -17.92
N HIS A 991 22.32 61.43 -16.74
CA HIS A 991 22.48 62.15 -15.48
C HIS A 991 22.90 61.24 -14.33
N PHE A 992 23.54 61.84 -13.33
CA PHE A 992 24.00 61.17 -12.11
C PHE A 992 23.32 61.81 -10.90
N LYS A 993 22.80 60.99 -9.99
CA LYS A 993 21.98 61.44 -8.85
C LYS A 993 22.78 61.36 -7.56
N PHE A 994 22.80 62.46 -6.82
CA PHE A 994 23.52 62.58 -5.56
C PHE A 994 22.59 63.14 -4.50
N ASN A 995 22.52 62.50 -3.33
CA ASN A 995 21.83 63.04 -2.17
C ASN A 995 22.86 63.56 -1.17
N HIS A 996 22.98 64.88 -1.07
CA HIS A 996 24.12 65.52 -0.40
C HIS A 996 23.97 65.51 1.13
N LEU A 997 22.75 65.28 1.62
CA LEU A 997 22.45 65.19 3.05
C LEU A 997 22.98 63.86 3.63
N SER A 998 23.11 62.80 2.83
CA SER A 998 23.63 61.51 3.31
C SER A 998 25.11 61.55 3.70
N LEU A 999 25.89 62.47 3.14
CA LEU A 999 27.34 62.56 3.37
C LEU A 999 27.72 62.92 4.81
N PHE A 1000 26.89 63.72 5.49
CA PHE A 1000 27.14 64.25 6.84
C PHE A 1000 25.99 63.98 7.82
N THR A 1001 25.10 63.02 7.54
CA THR A 1001 23.99 62.66 8.44
C THR A 1001 24.39 61.57 9.45
N HIS A 1002 23.83 61.65 10.65
CA HIS A 1002 24.13 60.70 11.73
C HIS A 1002 23.54 59.31 11.44
N ARG A 1003 24.30 58.28 11.85
CA ARG A 1003 23.95 56.87 11.71
C ARG A 1003 22.65 56.50 12.45
N GLU A 1004 22.36 57.23 13.52
CA GLU A 1004 21.17 57.09 14.36
C GLU A 1004 20.38 58.40 14.42
N SER A 1005 19.11 58.39 14.04
CA SER A 1005 18.22 59.52 14.31
C SER A 1005 17.27 59.10 15.43
N GLY A 1006 17.39 59.72 16.61
CA GLY A 1006 16.53 59.40 17.75
C GLY A 1006 16.67 57.98 18.31
N GLY A 1007 17.88 57.39 18.31
CA GLY A 1007 18.13 56.05 18.86
C GLY A 1007 17.69 54.88 17.97
N SER A 1008 17.32 55.15 16.70
CA SER A 1008 17.01 54.16 15.68
C SER A 1008 17.96 54.30 14.49
N HIS A 1009 18.40 53.18 13.92
CA HIS A 1009 19.23 53.14 12.71
C HIS A 1009 18.56 53.93 11.57
N ASN A 1010 19.25 54.92 11.02
CA ASN A 1010 18.70 55.78 9.97
C ASN A 1010 18.79 55.09 8.59
N ALA A 1011 17.90 54.12 8.37
CA ALA A 1011 17.86 53.28 7.17
C ALA A 1011 17.73 54.11 5.87
N ALA A 1012 17.03 55.24 5.91
CA ALA A 1012 16.91 56.14 4.75
C ALA A 1012 18.27 56.76 4.37
N ALA A 1013 19.03 57.26 5.36
CA ALA A 1013 20.35 57.87 5.11
C ALA A 1013 21.37 56.86 4.56
N GLU A 1014 21.34 55.61 5.01
CA GLU A 1014 22.18 54.52 4.46
C GLU A 1014 21.83 54.21 2.99
N ILE A 1015 20.54 54.16 2.65
CA ILE A 1015 20.08 53.97 1.27
C ILE A 1015 20.57 55.11 0.37
N TYR A 1016 20.46 56.36 0.83
CA TYR A 1016 20.94 57.53 0.10
C TYR A 1016 22.46 57.58 -0.05
N TRP A 1017 23.22 57.10 0.95
CA TRP A 1017 24.67 56.96 0.85
C TRP A 1017 25.05 55.91 -0.21
N LYS A 1018 24.43 54.73 -0.16
CA LYS A 1018 24.66 53.64 -1.14
C LYS A 1018 24.31 54.09 -2.55
N MET A 1019 23.16 54.75 -2.74
CA MET A 1019 22.76 55.32 -4.04
C MET A 1019 23.77 56.36 -4.55
N SER A 1020 24.25 57.25 -3.67
CA SER A 1020 25.23 58.28 -4.06
C SER A 1020 26.60 57.66 -4.38
N ALA A 1021 27.03 56.63 -3.66
CA ALA A 1021 28.28 55.90 -3.94
C ALA A 1021 28.23 55.13 -5.27
N GLU A 1022 27.09 54.51 -5.59
CA GLU A 1022 26.87 53.87 -6.88
C GLU A 1022 26.85 54.88 -8.02
N SER A 1023 26.20 56.04 -7.82
CA SER A 1023 26.19 57.12 -8.81
C SER A 1023 27.58 57.75 -9.02
N MET A 1024 28.40 57.86 -7.97
CA MET A 1024 29.81 58.29 -8.08
C MET A 1024 30.63 57.29 -8.88
N LYS A 1025 30.48 55.99 -8.62
CA LYS A 1025 31.13 54.92 -9.38
C LYS A 1025 30.82 55.05 -10.88
N ASN A 1026 29.54 55.14 -11.22
CA ASN A 1026 29.09 55.23 -12.62
C ASN A 1026 29.61 56.51 -13.31
N PHE A 1027 29.69 57.63 -12.58
CA PHE A 1027 30.27 58.88 -13.11
C PHE A 1027 31.78 58.75 -13.36
N PHE A 1028 32.55 58.22 -12.41
CA PHE A 1028 33.99 58.05 -12.60
C PHE A 1028 34.34 56.97 -13.63
N ASP A 1029 33.52 55.93 -13.77
CA ASP A 1029 33.62 54.93 -14.84
C ASP A 1029 33.30 55.56 -16.22
N SER A 1030 32.33 56.47 -16.31
CA SER A 1030 32.03 57.16 -17.58
C SER A 1030 33.13 58.12 -18.01
N LEU A 1031 33.78 58.81 -17.06
CA LEU A 1031 34.93 59.69 -17.33
C LEU A 1031 36.15 58.96 -17.95
N MET A 1032 36.28 57.65 -17.72
CA MET A 1032 37.31 56.83 -18.38
C MET A 1032 37.07 56.68 -19.87
N LEU A 1033 35.80 56.67 -20.30
CA LEU A 1033 35.37 56.43 -21.67
C LEU A 1033 35.26 57.72 -22.50
N LEU A 1034 35.14 58.89 -21.87
CA LEU A 1034 35.04 60.17 -22.58
C LEU A 1034 36.35 60.59 -23.24
N GLU A 1035 36.27 60.97 -24.52
CA GLU A 1035 37.39 61.51 -25.29
C GLU A 1035 37.76 62.94 -24.81
N THR A 1036 39.06 63.24 -24.74
CA THR A 1036 39.53 64.58 -24.35
C THR A 1036 39.24 65.63 -25.42
N LYS A 1037 38.59 66.74 -25.09
CA LYS A 1037 38.34 67.86 -26.00
C LYS A 1037 39.34 69.00 -25.72
N ARG A 1038 40.02 69.47 -26.77
CA ARG A 1038 40.92 70.64 -26.73
C ARG A 1038 40.14 71.93 -27.01
N LEU A 1039 40.44 73.01 -26.31
CA LEU A 1039 39.66 74.25 -26.31
C LEU A 1039 40.24 75.39 -27.18
N THR A 1040 41.33 75.12 -27.90
CA THR A 1040 42.15 76.12 -28.60
C THR A 1040 41.46 76.81 -29.78
N LEU A 1041 40.61 76.10 -30.53
CA LEU A 1041 39.98 76.63 -31.76
C LEU A 1041 38.74 77.51 -31.50
N THR A 1042 38.18 77.40 -30.30
CA THR A 1042 36.85 77.91 -29.97
C THR A 1042 36.86 79.32 -29.40
N MET A 1043 37.90 79.66 -28.62
CA MET A 1043 38.04 80.97 -27.99
C MET A 1043 38.29 82.10 -28.99
N GLU A 1044 38.84 81.80 -30.17
CA GLU A 1044 39.07 82.78 -31.24
C GLU A 1044 37.76 83.29 -31.87
N ILE A 1045 36.74 82.44 -32.01
CA ILE A 1045 35.47 82.76 -32.72
C ILE A 1045 34.50 83.61 -31.88
N LEU A 1046 34.53 83.47 -30.55
CA LEU A 1046 33.59 84.15 -29.64
C LEU A 1046 33.89 85.64 -29.43
N LYS A 1047 35.14 86.04 -29.69
CA LYS A 1047 35.59 87.43 -29.56
C LYS A 1047 34.94 88.37 -30.60
N GLU A 1048 34.60 87.87 -31.79
CA GLU A 1048 33.96 88.64 -32.86
C GLU A 1048 32.46 88.95 -32.62
N ARG A 1049 31.76 88.21 -31.75
CA ARG A 1049 30.28 88.27 -31.62
C ARG A 1049 29.78 89.31 -30.61
N LEU A 1050 30.56 89.63 -29.58
CA LEU A 1050 30.16 90.50 -28.47
C LEU A 1050 30.08 91.99 -28.83
N GLU A 1051 30.74 92.42 -29.91
CA GLU A 1051 30.74 93.83 -30.33
C GLU A 1051 29.39 94.29 -30.91
N MET A 1052 28.47 93.38 -31.27
CA MET A 1052 27.19 93.72 -31.92
C MET A 1052 25.96 93.85 -30.99
N GLU A 1053 25.94 93.21 -29.80
CA GLU A 1053 24.72 93.11 -28.95
C GLU A 1053 24.47 94.30 -28.00
N ALA A 1054 25.45 95.19 -27.77
CA ALA A 1054 25.36 96.23 -26.74
C ALA A 1054 24.38 97.41 -27.06
N ALA A 1055 23.87 97.52 -28.28
CA ALA A 1055 23.09 98.69 -28.73
C ALA A 1055 21.58 98.68 -28.39
N LEU A 1056 21.00 97.60 -27.85
CA LEU A 1056 19.54 97.30 -27.86
C LEU A 1056 18.70 97.55 -26.56
N ARG A 1057 19.22 98.21 -25.49
CA ARG A 1057 18.62 98.17 -24.11
C ARG A 1057 17.94 99.46 -23.53
N ARG A 1058 17.25 100.34 -24.28
CA ARG A 1058 16.57 101.54 -23.69
C ARG A 1058 15.04 101.59 -23.94
N PRO A 1059 14.16 101.75 -22.91
CA PRO A 1059 12.69 101.76 -23.05
C PRO A 1059 12.09 103.13 -23.50
N PRO A 1060 10.89 103.16 -24.14
CA PRO A 1060 10.19 104.39 -24.56
C PRO A 1060 9.44 105.10 -23.41
N SER A 1061 9.13 106.39 -23.54
CA SER A 1061 8.41 107.18 -22.51
C SER A 1061 6.94 107.43 -22.86
N LEU A 1062 6.04 107.37 -21.87
CA LEU A 1062 4.57 107.46 -22.00
C LEU A 1062 4.01 108.70 -21.27
N LYS A 1063 2.90 109.29 -21.74
CA LYS A 1063 2.12 110.36 -21.08
C LYS A 1063 0.62 110.14 -21.27
N VAL A 1064 -0.22 110.39 -20.26
CA VAL A 1064 -1.68 110.17 -20.29
C VAL A 1064 -2.45 111.32 -19.66
N GLU A 1065 -3.49 111.83 -20.31
CA GLU A 1065 -4.30 112.99 -19.88
C GLU A 1065 -5.81 112.77 -20.12
N PRO A 1066 -6.72 113.17 -19.20
CA PRO A 1066 -8.18 113.06 -19.40
C PRO A 1066 -8.75 114.14 -20.36
N VAL A 1067 -9.65 113.75 -21.27
CA VAL A 1067 -10.32 114.62 -22.27
C VAL A 1067 -11.84 114.40 -22.27
N GLU A 1068 -12.65 115.47 -22.35
CA GLU A 1068 -14.13 115.40 -22.30
C GLU A 1068 -14.81 115.03 -23.64
N PRO A 1069 -15.92 114.25 -23.62
CA PRO A 1069 -16.53 113.59 -22.46
C PRO A 1069 -15.95 112.19 -22.22
N ASN A 1070 -15.54 111.88 -20.99
CA ASN A 1070 -15.19 110.53 -20.50
C ASN A 1070 -14.13 109.75 -21.32
N SER A 1071 -12.98 110.35 -21.63
CA SER A 1071 -11.90 109.66 -22.37
C SER A 1071 -10.48 109.98 -21.87
N PHE A 1072 -9.50 109.12 -22.06
CA PHE A 1072 -8.08 109.42 -21.81
C PHE A 1072 -7.29 109.48 -23.11
N GLN A 1073 -6.49 110.53 -23.30
CA GLN A 1073 -5.55 110.66 -24.41
C GLN A 1073 -4.12 110.29 -23.96
N ILE A 1074 -3.49 109.37 -24.68
CA ILE A 1074 -2.20 108.73 -24.36
C ILE A 1074 -1.19 109.08 -25.47
N ARG A 1075 0.02 109.53 -25.14
CA ARG A 1075 1.11 109.83 -26.09
C ARG A 1075 2.42 109.14 -25.70
N ILE A 1076 3.19 108.69 -26.69
CA ILE A 1076 4.47 107.99 -26.54
C ILE A 1076 5.56 108.78 -27.27
N ASP A 1077 6.65 109.11 -26.58
CA ASP A 1077 7.81 109.74 -27.24
C ASP A 1077 8.78 108.64 -27.74
N PRO A 1078 9.13 108.59 -29.05
CA PRO A 1078 9.98 107.54 -29.60
C PRO A 1078 11.47 107.71 -29.24
N VAL A 1079 12.17 106.60 -28.97
CA VAL A 1079 13.60 106.59 -28.62
C VAL A 1079 14.44 106.92 -29.86
N ALA A 1080 15.07 108.09 -29.88
CA ALA A 1080 15.92 108.50 -31.00
C ALA A 1080 17.37 107.99 -30.84
N ILE A 1081 17.87 107.45 -31.96
CA ILE A 1081 19.29 107.25 -32.38
C ILE A 1081 19.82 105.82 -32.24
N GLY A 1082 19.91 105.14 -33.40
CA GLY A 1082 20.95 104.12 -33.64
C GLY A 1082 20.58 102.71 -34.12
N LYS A 1083 19.49 102.49 -34.90
CA LYS A 1083 19.03 101.20 -35.50
C LYS A 1083 18.49 100.18 -34.45
N PRO A 1084 17.38 99.44 -34.64
CA PRO A 1084 16.66 99.02 -35.88
C PRO A 1084 15.24 99.63 -36.00
N SER A 1085 14.49 99.26 -37.05
CA SER A 1085 13.12 99.73 -37.31
C SER A 1085 12.10 99.19 -36.29
N VAL A 1086 11.64 100.04 -35.36
CA VAL A 1086 10.52 99.73 -34.45
C VAL A 1086 9.27 99.43 -35.27
N SER A 1087 8.68 98.26 -35.06
CA SER A 1087 7.54 97.77 -35.84
C SER A 1087 6.21 98.38 -35.36
N TRP A 1088 5.98 98.44 -34.04
CA TRP A 1088 4.82 99.10 -33.41
C TRP A 1088 5.04 99.23 -31.89
N TYR A 1089 4.15 99.96 -31.20
CA TYR A 1089 4.15 100.07 -29.73
C TYR A 1089 2.97 99.30 -29.14
N GLN A 1090 3.23 98.43 -28.17
CA GLN A 1090 2.18 97.79 -27.40
C GLN A 1090 1.81 98.70 -26.22
N VAL A 1091 0.55 99.16 -26.15
CA VAL A 1091 0.04 99.95 -25.03
C VAL A 1091 -1.00 99.14 -24.28
N GLU A 1092 -0.92 99.12 -22.96
CA GLU A 1092 -1.89 98.43 -22.12
C GLU A 1092 -2.47 99.37 -21.08
N TYR A 1093 -3.74 99.16 -20.76
CA TYR A 1093 -4.39 99.84 -19.66
C TYR A 1093 -5.18 98.87 -18.78
N ARG A 1094 -5.41 99.24 -17.52
CA ARG A 1094 -6.31 98.53 -16.62
C ARG A 1094 -7.01 99.50 -15.69
N ILE A 1095 -8.12 99.09 -15.11
CA ILE A 1095 -8.62 99.71 -13.88
C ILE A 1095 -7.82 99.10 -12.72
N ALA A 1096 -7.40 99.90 -11.75
CA ALA A 1096 -6.60 99.48 -10.60
C ALA A 1096 -7.25 98.28 -9.91
N GLY A 1097 -6.49 97.20 -9.76
CA GLY A 1097 -6.97 95.91 -9.24
C GLY A 1097 -7.55 94.94 -10.27
N GLN A 1098 -7.67 95.32 -11.54
CA GLN A 1098 -8.09 94.44 -12.64
C GLN A 1098 -6.91 94.03 -13.54
N ASN A 1099 -7.17 93.09 -14.45
CA ASN A 1099 -6.18 92.63 -15.43
C ASN A 1099 -5.94 93.66 -16.52
N TRP A 1100 -4.71 93.67 -17.04
CA TRP A 1100 -4.30 94.49 -18.18
C TRP A 1100 -5.10 94.15 -19.43
N LYS A 1101 -5.56 95.19 -20.12
CA LYS A 1101 -6.19 95.14 -21.43
C LYS A 1101 -5.30 95.89 -22.41
N SER A 1102 -4.93 95.24 -23.49
CA SER A 1102 -4.09 95.85 -24.51
C SER A 1102 -4.93 96.71 -25.45
N LEU A 1103 -4.47 97.93 -25.73
CA LEU A 1103 -4.98 98.73 -26.83
C LEU A 1103 -4.24 98.27 -28.09
N HIS A 1104 -4.93 97.56 -28.97
CA HIS A 1104 -4.32 97.12 -30.22
C HIS A 1104 -4.34 98.26 -31.24
N THR A 1105 -3.20 98.54 -31.87
CA THR A 1105 -3.13 99.42 -33.04
C THR A 1105 -2.27 98.84 -34.14
N GLU A 1106 -2.73 99.02 -35.38
CA GLU A 1106 -1.98 98.72 -36.60
C GLU A 1106 -0.93 99.81 -36.86
N GLY A 1107 0.34 99.48 -36.62
CA GLY A 1107 1.49 100.33 -36.95
C GLY A 1107 1.98 101.23 -35.80
N PRO A 1108 3.11 101.92 -36.00
CA PRO A 1108 3.79 102.71 -34.97
C PRO A 1108 3.08 104.05 -34.77
N LYS A 1109 1.86 104.01 -34.26
CA LYS A 1109 1.17 105.20 -33.76
C LYS A 1109 1.74 105.54 -32.40
N ASP A 1110 1.96 106.82 -32.18
CA ASP A 1110 2.54 107.39 -30.95
C ASP A 1110 1.50 108.14 -30.13
N GLN A 1111 0.24 108.18 -30.58
CA GLN A 1111 -0.88 108.81 -29.86
C GLN A 1111 -2.16 107.97 -29.95
N PHE A 1112 -2.86 107.86 -28.82
CA PHE A 1112 -4.03 106.99 -28.64
C PHE A 1112 -5.10 107.69 -27.79
N THR A 1113 -6.37 107.30 -27.97
CA THR A 1113 -7.47 107.76 -27.11
C THR A 1113 -8.25 106.54 -26.62
N LEU A 1114 -8.51 106.48 -25.32
CA LEU A 1114 -9.40 105.52 -24.68
C LEU A 1114 -10.73 106.22 -24.37
N GLU A 1115 -11.79 105.91 -25.11
CA GLU A 1115 -13.12 106.52 -24.97
C GLU A 1115 -14.03 105.72 -24.02
N ASP A 1116 -15.19 106.31 -23.65
CA ASP A 1116 -16.22 105.71 -22.77
C ASP A 1116 -15.74 105.26 -21.38
N VAL A 1117 -14.79 106.01 -20.81
CA VAL A 1117 -14.19 105.74 -19.50
C VAL A 1117 -15.19 106.00 -18.38
N GLN A 1118 -15.31 105.02 -17.46
CA GLN A 1118 -16.17 105.16 -16.28
C GLN A 1118 -15.60 106.18 -15.28
N LEU A 1119 -16.45 107.10 -14.86
CA LEU A 1119 -16.12 108.19 -13.92
C LEU A 1119 -15.70 107.63 -12.55
N ASN A 1120 -14.69 108.26 -11.94
CA ASN A 1120 -14.13 107.98 -10.62
C ASN A 1120 -13.46 106.60 -10.44
N LEU A 1121 -13.11 105.91 -11.51
CA LEU A 1121 -12.24 104.73 -11.45
C LEU A 1121 -10.79 105.10 -11.76
N GLN A 1122 -9.85 104.42 -11.10
CA GLN A 1122 -8.41 104.63 -11.27
C GLN A 1122 -7.90 103.73 -12.38
N PHE A 1123 -7.37 104.31 -13.45
CA PHE A 1123 -6.82 103.61 -14.60
C PHE A 1123 -5.30 103.65 -14.58
N GLN A 1124 -4.64 102.57 -14.95
CA GLN A 1124 -3.18 102.48 -15.08
C GLN A 1124 -2.81 102.15 -16.52
N PHE A 1125 -1.71 102.71 -17.02
CA PHE A 1125 -1.26 102.61 -18.41
C PHE A 1125 0.24 102.30 -18.50
N ARG A 1126 0.68 101.52 -19.49
CA ARG A 1126 2.10 101.26 -19.80
C ARG A 1126 2.32 100.97 -21.29
N CYS A 1127 3.53 101.17 -21.81
CA CYS A 1127 3.86 100.89 -23.21
C CYS A 1127 5.24 100.24 -23.44
N ALA A 1128 5.41 99.49 -24.53
CA ALA A 1128 6.70 98.88 -24.93
C ALA A 1128 6.87 98.91 -26.46
N ALA A 1129 8.12 99.04 -26.92
CA ALA A 1129 8.45 98.99 -28.36
C ALA A 1129 8.57 97.53 -28.83
N VAL A 1130 8.01 97.18 -29.99
CA VAL A 1130 8.13 95.85 -30.59
C VAL A 1130 9.04 95.93 -31.82
N THR A 1131 10.04 95.05 -31.90
CA THR A 1131 10.97 94.93 -33.04
C THR A 1131 10.93 93.51 -33.62
N GLU A 1132 11.68 93.25 -34.70
CA GLU A 1132 11.85 91.90 -35.27
C GLU A 1132 12.44 90.89 -34.27
N PHE A 1133 13.12 91.38 -33.23
CA PHE A 1133 13.69 90.56 -32.14
C PHE A 1133 12.74 90.37 -30.95
N GLY A 1134 11.53 90.93 -31.02
CA GLY A 1134 10.48 90.77 -30.01
C GLY A 1134 10.16 92.06 -29.25
N LEU A 1135 9.38 91.89 -28.18
CA LEU A 1135 8.89 92.97 -27.31
C LEU A 1135 10.02 93.50 -26.43
N GLY A 1136 10.28 94.80 -26.55
CA GLY A 1136 11.23 95.54 -25.72
C GLY A 1136 10.71 95.78 -24.30
N GLN A 1137 11.52 96.46 -23.50
CA GLN A 1137 11.20 96.73 -22.10
C GLN A 1137 10.01 97.70 -21.98
N TRP A 1138 9.10 97.40 -21.05
CA TRP A 1138 7.96 98.26 -20.72
C TRP A 1138 8.40 99.57 -20.06
N SER A 1139 7.69 100.64 -20.39
CA SER A 1139 7.74 101.92 -19.71
C SER A 1139 7.12 101.83 -18.31
N GLU A 1140 7.38 102.85 -17.49
CA GLU A 1140 6.78 102.93 -16.16
C GLU A 1140 5.25 103.07 -16.24
N GLU A 1141 4.56 102.51 -15.24
CA GLU A 1141 3.09 102.52 -15.19
C GLU A 1141 2.58 103.91 -14.76
N ILE A 1142 1.72 104.52 -15.57
CA ILE A 1142 1.10 105.82 -15.30
C ILE A 1142 -0.32 105.60 -14.83
N THR A 1143 -0.70 106.23 -13.72
CA THR A 1143 -2.03 106.06 -13.11
C THR A 1143 -2.85 107.35 -13.19
N CYS A 1144 -4.11 107.29 -13.61
CA CYS A 1144 -5.01 108.44 -13.81
C CYS A 1144 -6.46 108.13 -13.39
N ILE A 1145 -7.20 109.12 -12.88
CA ILE A 1145 -8.63 109.01 -12.54
C ILE A 1145 -9.42 110.04 -13.36
N TYR A 1146 -10.61 109.67 -13.85
CA TYR A 1146 -11.48 110.59 -14.59
C TYR A 1146 -12.63 111.13 -13.70
N PRO A 1147 -12.59 112.39 -13.21
CA PRO A 1147 -13.54 112.90 -12.21
C PRO A 1147 -14.88 113.42 -12.78
N ARG A 1148 -15.97 113.33 -12.00
CA ARG A 1148 -17.28 113.98 -12.31
C ARG A 1148 -17.23 115.51 -12.08
N GLY A 1149 -17.23 116.30 -13.16
CA GLY A 1149 -17.64 117.72 -13.11
C GLY A 1149 -16.58 118.77 -12.76
N ARG A 1150 -15.35 118.64 -13.30
CA ARG A 1150 -14.15 119.54 -13.26
C ARG A 1150 -13.18 119.35 -12.07
N PRO A 1151 -11.88 119.69 -12.24
CA PRO A 1151 -10.84 118.95 -12.96
C PRO A 1151 -9.86 118.28 -11.97
N ALA A 1152 -9.22 117.20 -12.43
CA ALA A 1152 -8.44 116.25 -11.65
C ALA A 1152 -7.15 116.82 -11.03
N GLU A 1153 -6.93 116.61 -9.73
CA GLU A 1153 -5.58 116.49 -9.18
C GLU A 1153 -5.02 115.12 -9.57
N VAL A 1154 -3.85 115.13 -10.20
CA VAL A 1154 -3.04 113.96 -10.53
C VAL A 1154 -2.05 113.76 -9.37
N THR A 1155 -2.05 112.59 -8.73
CA THR A 1155 -0.94 112.10 -7.91
C THR A 1155 -0.27 110.94 -8.58
#